data_AF-A0A1Q2MFJ0-F1
#
_entry.id   AF-A0A1Q2MFJ0-F1
#
_cell.length_a   1.000
_cell.length_b   1.000
_cell.length_c   1.000
_cell.angle_alpha   90.00
_cell.angle_beta   90.00
_cell.angle_gamma   90.00
#
_symmetry.space_group_name_H-M   'P 1'
#
loop_
_entity.id
_entity.type
_entity.pdbx_description
1 polymer ?
#
loop_
_entity_poly.entity_id
_entity_poly.type
_entity_poly.pdbx_seq_one_letter_code
_entity_poly.pdbx_strand_id
1 'polypeptide(L)'
;MKKCLVILAVYTFLIYSTAALDVSWSGPVETEPDNFSWENTAAWWNGTGNSIPTASDRVIIRDGNWYPDTGPSVYAGTSAHAASLEIGLTRKDGNGYLVIDGGELDVAGEVKIGVEDLCSGTLTVNSGTMSVGGSLSGWHGSSEVNVYGGLLSIDGWLTAGQFNDQCNVNIYGGELEANWIGGQGTINIAGGTLIIAQSADKRPDLQAKIDAGDIVAYGGNPDYELEMSFDGIDNRVYAVNIYAEGPFETYETQTYSAPVNQYSGTDRGVRALFNFDNSDVTGVNPEGVSVLSGENYGAAFVDSMDNFGLAASFNGASDYMLVPQLTELFLNGEMTVECYVKVNEIYSTRTQTIAVYGENSYATWRLGIDTMGHAYLEYQDGWEYFRANSSAFLTPGQWYHIAFTRSIELMDEDDPDYDEYYPHRAVCRSFINGVFDSETVLFSELPGHTNWVDQNVMIGKDRGDSNHFNGCVDELQFCGYAKNFEPVLEDPSSPYTRLALGTDLLVHFDADPANYYAQSTASELEAPFAVMQSEGISRRAGYITIDADETAQPGSGQHQPIVEIDQSFLESRFHAGAISVEAWIKLASYPIAGNQNYNKYVIAQNGEQGYHWQLFVNPDRKAVMSYCGTDWVWREAVGTTELELDRWYHIAGVKRALKQGASGWNYETHLEVYVNGQLEGMLEKALRPLPPNDTGKVYIGNSPYWTIFNFDGSIGEVRISSVPRAYSSPEDGRYGWYNPGDVNQDGMVNLLDASETAGQWLENDNAWLDKGGYEIASDGSEDMLLFMNSTLPQDRVLAFHSEVWNGAEWTANTQTHGLFSSKVNMAWNRAYWRKDTWTQNFHGEIFTIGADGLIRLHTESFGQRVDEIEPLTQPVFDSRIDRFRLFVNDDGGELDWGLGKVFAPVNADTEWVSTAPYDTYICNSFDDLNNGTGLKWQDIDSRYAFLERYGPFDVEFDGGCDGWPVDDVMRNLDEVIVLNQLRDNQNVRERYFYGRSGDTYLGLVRWDEHHKEDGQWVPVARAVSKHIGYMVYMGGFEGFFERSINDTFTVNEPDVCQVTGIIASGDLNGDCSVGVEDFMMIAQNWLN
;
A
#
# COMPACT_ATOMS: atom_id res chain seq x y z
N MET A 1 80.05 8.37 46.90
CA MET A 1 79.45 7.58 45.79
C MET A 1 78.14 8.26 45.42
N LYS A 2 78.21 9.23 44.51
CA LYS A 2 77.84 9.16 43.07
C LYS A 2 76.33 9.21 42.80
N LYS A 3 75.90 10.47 42.59
CA LYS A 3 75.04 11.01 41.51
C LYS A 3 73.51 11.12 41.72
N CYS A 4 73.13 12.41 41.73
CA CYS A 4 71.97 13.05 41.11
C CYS A 4 70.57 12.75 41.66
N LEU A 5 70.16 13.54 42.66
CA LEU A 5 68.76 13.91 42.86
C LEU A 5 68.65 15.17 43.75
N VAL A 6 67.67 16.01 43.39
CA VAL A 6 66.90 16.98 44.19
C VAL A 6 67.44 18.42 44.46
N ILE A 7 66.52 19.35 44.18
CA ILE A 7 66.22 20.67 44.76
C ILE A 7 66.80 21.90 44.06
N LEU A 8 65.94 22.53 43.25
CA LEU A 8 65.65 23.95 43.43
C LEU A 8 64.13 24.18 43.37
N ALA A 9 63.53 24.15 44.57
CA ALA A 9 62.26 24.81 44.85
C ALA A 9 62.56 26.27 45.25
N VAL A 10 61.53 27.12 45.15
CA VAL A 10 61.47 28.55 45.51
C VAL A 10 61.67 29.50 44.31
N TYR A 11 60.65 29.59 43.46
CA TYR A 11 59.99 30.87 43.16
C TYR A 11 58.50 30.62 42.95
N THR A 12 57.75 30.87 44.00
CA THR A 12 56.29 30.85 44.09
C THR A 12 55.69 32.10 43.44
N PHE A 13 54.57 31.92 42.72
CA PHE A 13 53.44 32.86 42.58
C PHE A 13 53.72 34.32 42.14
N LEU A 14 53.38 34.66 40.88
CA LEU A 14 52.63 35.87 40.46
C LEU A 14 52.56 35.99 38.91
N ILE A 15 51.32 35.93 38.38
CA ILE A 15 50.81 36.55 37.13
C ILE A 15 51.52 36.17 35.81
N TYR A 16 50.93 35.22 35.08
CA TYR A 16 50.90 35.28 33.61
C TYR A 16 49.51 35.76 33.18
N SER A 17 49.36 37.07 33.00
CA SER A 17 48.37 37.60 32.07
C SER A 17 48.94 37.42 30.67
N THR A 18 48.44 36.45 29.93
CA THR A 18 48.59 36.43 28.47
C THR A 18 47.76 37.56 27.90
N ALA A 19 48.34 38.76 27.83
CA ALA A 19 47.94 39.73 26.83
C ALA A 19 48.36 39.14 25.48
N ALA A 20 47.47 38.36 24.87
CA ALA A 20 47.55 38.06 23.46
C ALA A 20 47.53 39.41 22.73
N LEU A 21 48.51 39.59 21.86
CA LEU A 21 48.62 40.73 20.97
C LEU A 21 47.40 40.69 20.04
N ASP A 22 46.39 41.48 20.35
CA ASP A 22 45.19 41.68 19.53
C ASP A 22 45.63 42.40 18.23
N VAL A 23 45.96 41.61 17.20
CA VAL A 23 46.08 42.10 15.83
C VAL A 23 44.66 42.19 15.29
N SER A 24 43.98 43.29 15.62
CA SER A 24 42.68 43.62 15.04
C SER A 24 42.86 43.85 13.54
N TRP A 25 42.45 42.89 12.71
CA TRP A 25 42.20 43.11 11.29
C TRP A 25 40.90 43.90 11.13
N SER A 26 41.00 45.23 11.28
CA SER A 26 39.99 46.17 10.77
C SER A 26 40.55 46.82 9.51
N GLY A 27 40.70 46.03 8.45
CA GLY A 27 40.93 46.51 7.09
C GLY A 27 39.61 46.59 6.33
N PRO A 28 39.38 47.59 5.47
CA PRO A 28 38.18 47.69 4.66
C PRO A 28 38.07 46.50 3.68
N VAL A 29 36.84 45.98 3.56
CA VAL A 29 36.38 44.76 2.90
C VAL A 29 36.45 44.82 1.36
N GLU A 30 37.55 45.27 0.75
CA GLU A 30 37.57 45.40 -0.73
C GLU A 30 38.79 44.85 -1.48
N THR A 31 39.75 44.15 -0.86
CA THR A 31 40.88 43.59 -1.63
C THR A 31 41.40 42.20 -1.24
N GLU A 32 40.75 41.47 -0.34
CA GLU A 32 41.06 40.04 -0.16
C GLU A 32 40.14 39.24 -1.11
N PRO A 33 40.69 38.45 -2.06
CA PRO A 33 39.88 37.61 -2.93
C PRO A 33 39.19 36.52 -2.09
N ASP A 34 37.86 36.45 -2.19
CA ASP A 34 37.04 35.25 -2.01
C ASP A 34 36.95 34.59 -0.62
N ASN A 35 36.69 35.37 0.44
CA ASN A 35 36.17 34.83 1.72
C ASN A 35 34.66 35.09 1.84
N PHE A 36 33.84 34.06 1.61
CA PHE A 36 32.39 34.13 1.87
C PHE A 36 32.15 33.88 3.36
N SER A 37 31.98 34.96 4.13
CA SER A 37 31.57 34.87 5.53
C SER A 37 30.05 34.81 5.63
N TRP A 38 29.51 33.70 6.11
CA TRP A 38 28.07 33.49 6.30
C TRP A 38 27.60 34.09 7.63
N GLU A 39 27.49 35.43 7.71
CA GLU A 39 27.34 36.14 9.01
C GLU A 39 25.96 36.75 9.30
N ASN A 40 24.95 36.74 8.40
CA ASN A 40 23.59 37.21 8.74
C ASN A 40 22.48 37.07 7.66
N THR A 41 21.26 36.70 8.09
CA THR A 41 19.90 36.78 7.45
C THR A 41 19.37 35.61 6.62
N ALA A 42 18.13 35.17 6.85
CA ALA A 42 17.42 34.00 6.28
C ALA A 42 17.22 33.89 4.74
N ALA A 43 18.10 34.45 3.89
CA ALA A 43 17.91 34.51 2.42
C ALA A 43 19.12 34.01 1.61
N TRP A 44 19.83 32.97 2.07
CA TRP A 44 21.14 32.59 1.49
C TRP A 44 21.09 31.86 0.14
N TRP A 45 19.92 31.33 -0.26
CA TRP A 45 19.79 30.56 -1.51
C TRP A 45 18.55 30.92 -2.36
N ASN A 46 17.55 31.55 -1.76
CA ASN A 46 16.27 31.88 -2.42
C ASN A 46 16.26 33.27 -3.07
N GLY A 47 17.18 33.51 -4.00
CA GLY A 47 16.95 34.48 -5.08
C GLY A 47 17.26 35.96 -4.82
N THR A 48 17.97 36.32 -3.74
CA THR A 48 18.43 37.72 -3.54
C THR A 48 19.94 37.84 -3.39
N GLY A 49 20.68 37.53 -4.45
CA GLY A 49 21.99 38.15 -4.72
C GLY A 49 23.27 37.49 -4.17
N ASN A 50 23.18 36.46 -3.32
CA ASN A 50 24.36 35.69 -2.93
C ASN A 50 24.55 34.51 -3.90
N SER A 51 25.75 34.37 -4.46
CA SER A 51 26.12 33.24 -5.30
C SER A 51 26.34 31.99 -4.47
N ILE A 52 25.92 30.85 -5.01
CA ILE A 52 26.30 29.52 -4.53
C ILE A 52 27.84 29.46 -4.42
N PRO A 53 28.41 29.05 -3.26
CA PRO A 53 29.81 28.75 -3.12
C PRO A 53 30.33 27.85 -4.23
N THR A 54 31.55 28.13 -4.64
CA THR A 54 32.32 27.41 -5.64
C THR A 54 33.55 26.76 -5.01
N ALA A 55 34.17 25.82 -5.72
CA ALA A 55 35.32 25.07 -5.23
C ALA A 55 36.57 25.93 -4.88
N SER A 56 36.59 27.23 -5.20
CA SER A 56 37.64 28.17 -4.76
C SER A 56 37.34 28.86 -3.43
N ASP A 57 36.10 28.79 -2.96
CA ASP A 57 35.62 29.62 -1.85
C ASP A 57 35.93 28.98 -0.50
N ARG A 58 36.51 29.76 0.43
CA ARG A 58 36.58 29.38 1.84
C ARG A 58 35.30 29.83 2.53
N VAL A 59 34.50 28.86 2.97
CA VAL A 59 33.21 29.09 3.63
C VAL A 59 33.40 29.12 5.13
N ILE A 60 32.92 30.20 5.76
CA ILE A 60 32.98 30.38 7.21
C ILE A 60 31.59 30.70 7.73
N ILE A 61 31.04 29.82 8.57
CA ILE A 61 29.74 29.98 9.23
C ILE A 61 29.97 30.51 10.64
N ARG A 62 29.56 31.76 10.87
CA ARG A 62 29.74 32.46 12.13
C ARG A 62 28.40 32.66 12.84
N ASP A 63 28.52 32.88 14.14
CA ASP A 63 27.50 33.29 15.11
C ASP A 63 26.28 33.98 14.48
N GLY A 64 25.29 33.18 14.15
CA GLY A 64 23.93 33.66 14.25
C GLY A 64 23.46 33.31 15.64
N ASN A 65 22.73 34.23 16.26
CA ASN A 65 21.88 33.93 17.42
C ASN A 65 20.70 33.05 16.94
N TRP A 66 21.04 31.95 16.30
CA TRP A 66 20.22 31.02 15.58
C TRP A 66 19.70 30.05 16.62
N TYR A 67 18.38 29.93 16.68
CA TYR A 67 17.79 28.75 17.28
C TYR A 67 18.29 27.53 16.48
N PRO A 68 18.36 26.35 17.12
CA PRO A 68 18.46 25.09 16.39
C PRO A 68 17.56 25.16 15.14
N ASP A 69 18.09 24.75 13.99
CA ASP A 69 17.40 24.70 12.68
C ASP A 69 17.24 26.01 11.90
N THR A 70 17.84 27.13 12.34
CA THR A 70 17.80 28.41 11.59
C THR A 70 19.10 28.75 10.84
N GLY A 71 20.04 27.81 10.78
CA GLY A 71 21.29 27.93 10.02
C GLY A 71 21.13 27.78 8.51
N PRO A 72 22.14 28.17 7.71
CA PRO A 72 22.17 27.93 6.27
C PRO A 72 21.92 26.46 5.95
N SER A 73 21.11 26.22 4.91
CA SER A 73 20.68 24.89 4.48
C SER A 73 20.97 24.68 3.00
N VAL A 74 21.38 23.47 2.62
CA VAL A 74 21.57 23.04 1.22
C VAL A 74 20.40 22.15 0.83
N TYR A 75 19.41 22.72 0.14
CA TYR A 75 18.16 22.04 -0.20
C TYR A 75 18.24 21.19 -1.48
N ALA A 76 17.30 20.26 -1.64
CA ALA A 76 17.10 19.49 -2.87
C ALA A 76 17.17 20.34 -4.15
N GLY A 77 17.95 19.86 -5.13
CA GLY A 77 18.21 20.56 -6.39
C GLY A 77 19.31 21.64 -6.31
N THR A 78 19.93 21.85 -5.14
CA THR A 78 21.10 22.72 -4.97
C THR A 78 22.37 21.87 -4.93
N SER A 79 23.36 22.21 -5.75
CA SER A 79 24.72 21.63 -5.69
C SER A 79 25.71 22.77 -5.44
N ALA A 80 26.45 22.67 -4.34
CA ALA A 80 27.37 23.68 -3.83
C ALA A 80 28.77 23.10 -3.67
N HIS A 81 29.80 23.93 -3.87
CA HIS A 81 31.19 23.50 -3.70
C HIS A 81 31.94 24.47 -2.80
N ALA A 82 32.92 23.99 -2.02
CA ALA A 82 33.79 24.86 -1.21
C ALA A 82 35.23 24.35 -1.22
N ALA A 83 36.19 25.28 -1.14
CA ALA A 83 37.59 24.92 -0.92
C ALA A 83 37.84 24.41 0.52
N SER A 84 37.13 24.97 1.50
CA SER A 84 37.16 24.56 2.92
C SER A 84 35.95 25.11 3.64
N LEU A 85 35.56 24.49 4.76
CA LEU A 85 34.39 24.86 5.55
C LEU A 85 34.72 24.94 7.04
N GLU A 86 34.36 26.05 7.67
CA GLU A 86 34.53 26.28 9.11
C GLU A 86 33.19 26.65 9.75
N ILE A 87 32.73 25.86 10.73
CA ILE A 87 31.45 26.04 11.43
C ILE A 87 31.71 26.40 12.90
N GLY A 88 31.16 27.53 13.36
CA GLY A 88 31.32 27.98 14.75
C GLY A 88 32.65 28.68 15.00
N LEU A 89 32.94 29.74 14.23
CA LEU A 89 34.18 30.54 14.31
C LEU A 89 33.90 31.95 14.88
N THR A 90 33.80 32.12 16.21
CA THR A 90 33.59 33.47 16.82
C THR A 90 33.98 33.61 18.29
N ARG A 91 34.22 34.87 18.73
CA ARG A 91 34.47 35.23 20.13
C ARG A 91 33.35 34.72 21.06
N LYS A 92 33.72 33.89 22.05
CA LYS A 92 32.98 33.53 23.27
C LYS A 92 31.45 33.51 23.09
N ASP A 93 30.89 32.30 22.94
CA ASP A 93 29.44 32.01 22.96
C ASP A 93 28.74 31.92 21.59
N GLY A 94 29.47 31.85 20.47
CA GLY A 94 28.85 31.71 19.15
C GLY A 94 28.53 30.27 18.77
N ASN A 95 27.32 30.05 18.24
CA ASN A 95 26.84 28.76 17.73
C ASN A 95 26.74 28.83 16.19
N GLY A 96 27.45 27.94 15.49
CA GLY A 96 27.32 27.80 14.03
C GLY A 96 26.47 26.59 13.66
N TYR A 97 25.57 26.73 12.70
CA TYR A 97 24.70 25.62 12.22
C TYR A 97 24.76 25.51 10.70
N LEU A 98 24.85 24.27 10.18
CA LEU A 98 24.69 23.94 8.75
C LEU A 98 23.80 22.72 8.60
N VAL A 99 22.83 22.78 7.70
CA VAL A 99 21.93 21.66 7.38
C VAL A 99 22.07 21.27 5.91
N ILE A 100 22.18 19.97 5.62
CA ILE A 100 22.06 19.40 4.27
C ILE A 100 20.73 18.66 4.22
N ASP A 101 19.83 19.12 3.34
CA ASP A 101 18.45 18.62 3.25
C ASP A 101 18.07 18.39 1.78
N GLY A 102 18.64 17.33 1.21
CA GLY A 102 18.34 16.80 -0.12
C GLY A 102 19.25 17.35 -1.22
N GLY A 103 20.08 18.35 -0.92
CA GLY A 103 21.06 18.91 -1.84
C GLY A 103 22.44 18.23 -1.77
N GLU A 104 23.40 18.78 -2.50
CA GLU A 104 24.78 18.30 -2.58
C GLU A 104 25.75 19.40 -2.13
N LEU A 105 26.68 19.06 -1.21
CA LEU A 105 27.78 19.95 -0.81
C LEU A 105 29.12 19.22 -0.91
N ASP A 106 29.99 19.67 -1.81
CA ASP A 106 31.33 19.12 -1.99
C ASP A 106 32.40 20.09 -1.45
N VAL A 107 33.08 19.69 -0.39
CA VAL A 107 34.17 20.45 0.24
C VAL A 107 35.51 19.82 -0.13
N ALA A 108 36.26 20.45 -1.03
CA ALA A 108 37.52 19.90 -1.54
C ALA A 108 38.62 19.74 -0.47
N GLY A 109 38.56 20.52 0.61
CA GLY A 109 39.56 20.57 1.68
C GLY A 109 39.03 20.10 3.03
N GLU A 110 39.50 20.74 4.11
CA GLU A 110 39.11 20.38 5.47
C GLU A 110 37.77 21.03 5.88
N VAL A 111 37.01 20.29 6.69
CA VAL A 111 35.84 20.77 7.44
C VAL A 111 36.20 20.85 8.92
N LYS A 112 36.01 22.01 9.55
CA LYS A 112 36.27 22.22 10.99
C LYS A 112 35.01 22.69 11.68
N ILE A 113 34.66 22.04 12.79
CA ILE A 113 33.45 22.33 13.55
C ILE A 113 33.86 22.68 14.98
N GLY A 114 33.29 23.75 15.55
CA GLY A 114 33.71 24.27 16.85
C GLY A 114 35.17 24.74 16.79
N VAL A 115 35.47 25.75 15.96
CA VAL A 115 36.86 26.06 15.60
C VAL A 115 37.67 26.71 16.73
N GLU A 116 37.03 27.47 17.62
CA GLU A 116 37.67 28.13 18.77
C GLU A 116 37.16 27.59 20.11
N ASP A 117 37.96 27.75 21.17
CA ASP A 117 37.55 27.44 22.54
C ASP A 117 36.24 28.17 22.90
N LEU A 118 35.30 27.46 23.53
CA LEU A 118 33.97 27.99 23.94
C LEU A 118 33.01 28.31 22.78
N CYS A 119 33.31 27.91 21.54
CA CYS A 119 32.32 27.90 20.47
C CYS A 119 31.58 26.57 20.42
N SER A 120 30.38 26.57 19.84
CA SER A 120 29.74 25.34 19.36
C SER A 120 29.52 25.39 17.86
N GLY A 121 29.59 24.23 17.20
CA GLY A 121 29.22 24.09 15.81
C GLY A 121 28.42 22.80 15.60
N THR A 122 27.36 22.87 14.80
CA THR A 122 26.53 21.73 14.46
C THR A 122 26.44 21.59 12.94
N LEU A 123 26.70 20.39 12.46
CA LEU A 123 26.48 19.96 11.08
C LEU A 123 25.40 18.88 11.09
N THR A 124 24.31 19.11 10.37
CA THR A 124 23.22 18.13 10.23
C THR A 124 23.06 17.72 8.77
N VAL A 125 22.99 16.42 8.52
CA VAL A 125 22.64 15.83 7.22
C VAL A 125 21.31 15.09 7.41
N ASN A 126 20.21 15.71 6.97
CA ASN A 126 18.87 15.13 7.02
C ASN A 126 18.64 14.21 5.81
N SER A 127 19.07 14.66 4.64
CA SER A 127 19.01 13.93 3.37
C SER A 127 20.01 14.54 2.37
N GLY A 128 20.23 13.91 1.21
CA GLY A 128 21.20 14.41 0.21
C GLY A 128 22.63 13.92 0.44
N THR A 129 23.62 14.63 -0.10
CA THR A 129 25.03 14.22 -0.04
C THR A 129 25.95 15.35 0.40
N MET A 130 26.91 15.04 1.26
CA MET A 130 28.03 15.92 1.58
C MET A 130 29.34 15.15 1.44
N SER A 131 30.24 15.66 0.60
CA SER A 131 31.56 15.09 0.37
C SER A 131 32.64 16.00 0.95
N VAL A 132 33.64 15.40 1.61
CA VAL A 132 34.78 16.11 2.20
C VAL A 132 36.07 15.49 1.68
N GLY A 133 36.71 16.16 0.72
CA GLY A 133 37.99 15.71 0.14
C GLY A 133 39.17 15.71 1.12
N GLY A 134 39.05 16.43 2.23
CA GLY A 134 40.03 16.48 3.33
C GLY A 134 39.53 15.79 4.60
N SER A 135 39.94 16.32 5.76
CA SER A 135 39.50 15.81 7.06
C SER A 135 38.29 16.57 7.59
N LEU A 136 37.41 15.88 8.31
CA LEU A 136 36.35 16.49 9.12
C LEU A 136 36.74 16.38 10.59
N SER A 137 36.88 17.51 11.27
CA SER A 137 37.33 17.54 12.67
C SER A 137 36.44 18.43 13.54
N GLY A 138 35.96 17.87 14.65
CA GLY A 138 35.63 18.68 15.83
C GLY A 138 36.92 19.25 16.40
N TRP A 139 37.06 20.58 16.46
CA TRP A 139 38.37 21.22 16.63
C TRP A 139 38.70 21.61 18.08
N HIS A 140 38.39 22.85 18.51
CA HIS A 140 38.71 23.37 19.86
C HIS A 140 37.48 23.59 20.76
N GLY A 141 36.32 23.88 20.17
CA GLY A 141 35.04 24.04 20.84
C GLY A 141 34.19 22.77 20.79
N SER A 142 32.96 22.85 21.28
CA SER A 142 32.02 21.72 21.17
C SER A 142 31.59 21.57 19.70
N SER A 143 31.49 20.33 19.23
CA SER A 143 31.00 20.07 17.88
C SER A 143 29.99 18.94 17.88
N GLU A 144 28.99 19.06 17.02
CA GLU A 144 28.00 18.03 16.81
C GLU A 144 27.85 17.75 15.31
N VAL A 145 27.88 16.49 14.93
CA VAL A 145 27.61 16.03 13.57
C VAL A 145 26.46 15.04 13.64
N ASN A 146 25.34 15.35 13.01
CA ASN A 146 24.13 14.53 13.02
C ASN A 146 23.83 14.04 11.61
N VAL A 147 23.73 12.72 11.42
CA VAL A 147 23.42 12.09 10.13
C VAL A 147 22.12 11.30 10.27
N TYR A 148 20.99 11.98 10.07
CA TYR A 148 19.65 11.39 10.14
C TYR A 148 19.31 10.60 8.87
N GLY A 149 19.83 11.02 7.73
CA GLY A 149 19.66 10.38 6.43
C GLY A 149 20.70 10.89 5.43
N GLY A 150 20.68 10.38 4.19
CA GLY A 150 21.66 10.76 3.17
C GLY A 150 23.06 10.19 3.42
N LEU A 151 24.07 10.76 2.73
CA LEU A 151 25.46 10.31 2.76
C LEU A 151 26.41 11.45 3.16
N LEU A 152 27.21 11.25 4.21
CA LEU A 152 28.37 12.07 4.54
C LEU A 152 29.65 11.28 4.24
N SER A 153 30.34 11.60 3.13
CA SER A 153 31.55 10.90 2.71
C SER A 153 32.81 11.75 2.95
N ILE A 154 33.80 11.18 3.63
CA ILE A 154 35.03 11.85 4.07
C ILE A 154 36.25 11.10 3.55
N ASP A 155 36.91 11.65 2.52
CA ASP A 155 38.13 11.10 1.93
C ASP A 155 39.31 11.12 2.93
N GLY A 156 39.28 11.99 3.93
CA GLY A 156 40.33 12.10 4.93
C GLY A 156 40.00 11.44 6.26
N TRP A 157 40.36 12.11 7.35
CA TRP A 157 40.14 11.62 8.70
C TRP A 157 38.86 12.22 9.26
N LEU A 158 37.99 11.38 9.82
CA LEU A 158 36.98 11.81 10.77
C LEU A 158 37.62 11.88 12.15
N THR A 159 37.71 13.08 12.72
CA THR A 159 38.21 13.28 14.09
C THR A 159 37.09 13.81 14.97
N ALA A 160 36.42 12.92 15.71
CA ALA A 160 35.47 13.30 16.74
C ALA A 160 36.25 13.92 17.91
N GLY A 161 36.51 15.22 17.86
CA GLY A 161 37.27 15.94 18.90
C GLY A 161 38.78 15.76 18.78
N GLN A 162 39.44 16.67 18.06
CA GLN A 162 40.88 16.64 17.88
C GLN A 162 41.64 17.14 19.12
N PHE A 163 41.09 18.16 19.80
CA PHE A 163 41.73 18.80 20.95
C PHE A 163 40.85 18.85 22.22
N ASN A 164 39.61 18.35 22.16
CA ASN A 164 38.71 18.22 23.30
C ASN A 164 37.82 16.97 23.15
N ASP A 165 37.13 16.62 24.24
CA ASP A 165 36.19 15.51 24.37
C ASP A 165 34.71 15.91 24.16
N GLN A 166 34.43 17.18 23.82
CA GLN A 166 33.06 17.70 23.69
C GLN A 166 32.52 17.63 22.26
N CYS A 167 32.95 16.60 21.52
CA CYS A 167 32.63 16.42 20.11
C CYS A 167 31.86 15.12 19.91
N ASN A 168 30.62 15.22 19.43
CA ASN A 168 29.74 14.08 19.20
C ASN A 168 29.45 13.92 17.72
N VAL A 169 29.50 12.68 17.23
CA VAL A 169 29.05 12.30 15.90
C VAL A 169 27.93 11.28 16.07
N ASN A 170 26.73 11.61 15.64
CA ASN A 170 25.55 10.77 15.75
C ASN A 170 25.07 10.32 14.37
N ILE A 171 24.85 9.02 14.20
CA ILE A 171 24.42 8.40 12.94
C ILE A 171 23.06 7.73 13.19
N TYR A 172 21.98 8.47 12.97
CA TYR A 172 20.62 8.08 13.33
C TYR A 172 19.86 7.30 12.23
N GLY A 173 20.34 7.34 10.99
CA GLY A 173 19.70 6.63 9.89
C GLY A 173 20.41 6.74 8.54
N GLY A 174 21.30 7.71 8.36
CA GLY A 174 22.10 7.83 7.14
C GLY A 174 23.42 7.06 7.17
N GLU A 175 24.22 7.26 6.13
CA GLU A 175 25.55 6.66 5.99
C GLU A 175 26.64 7.71 6.24
N LEU A 176 27.62 7.35 7.08
CA LEU A 176 28.85 8.11 7.26
C LEU A 176 30.02 7.26 6.79
N GLU A 177 30.68 7.69 5.73
CA GLU A 177 31.88 7.08 5.19
C GLU A 177 33.11 7.90 5.56
N ALA A 178 34.17 7.25 6.06
CA ALA A 178 35.44 7.90 6.35
C ALA A 178 36.62 6.96 6.09
N ASN A 179 37.73 7.49 5.59
CA ASN A 179 38.94 6.67 5.45
C ASN A 179 39.56 6.29 6.80
N TRP A 180 39.43 7.12 7.83
CA TRP A 180 39.96 6.80 9.17
C TRP A 180 39.21 7.55 10.26
N ILE A 181 39.13 6.96 11.46
CA ILE A 181 38.49 7.58 12.63
C ILE A 181 39.47 7.80 13.80
N GLY A 182 39.38 8.94 14.46
CA GLY A 182 40.16 9.28 15.65
C GLY A 182 39.53 10.38 16.49
N GLY A 183 40.28 10.88 17.47
CA GLY A 183 39.84 11.94 18.38
C GLY A 183 39.58 11.45 19.81
N GLN A 184 39.04 12.35 20.64
CA GLN A 184 38.72 12.14 22.06
C GLN A 184 37.21 12.19 22.36
N GLY A 185 36.38 12.50 21.37
CA GLY A 185 34.93 12.52 21.43
C GLY A 185 34.31 11.17 21.08
N THR A 186 32.98 11.16 20.98
CA THR A 186 32.19 9.93 20.85
C THR A 186 31.49 9.84 19.50
N ILE A 187 31.44 8.65 18.93
CA ILE A 187 30.63 8.30 17.77
C ILE A 187 29.47 7.41 18.24
N ASN A 188 28.24 7.89 18.10
CA ASN A 188 27.02 7.18 18.45
C ASN A 188 26.32 6.67 17.19
N ILE A 189 26.08 5.36 17.11
CA ILE A 189 25.36 4.73 16.00
C ILE A 189 23.97 4.31 16.50
N ALA A 190 22.93 4.92 15.95
CA ALA A 190 21.56 4.79 16.43
C ALA A 190 20.57 4.71 15.25
N GLY A 191 20.77 3.72 14.38
CA GLY A 191 19.91 3.45 13.22
C GLY A 191 20.58 3.62 11.85
N GLY A 192 21.75 4.28 11.77
CA GLY A 192 22.52 4.39 10.54
C GLY A 192 23.78 3.52 10.49
N THR A 193 24.64 3.75 9.49
CA THR A 193 25.85 2.95 9.23
C THR A 193 27.12 3.79 9.20
N LEU A 194 28.15 3.36 9.92
CA LEU A 194 29.52 3.86 9.79
C LEU A 194 30.33 2.97 8.84
N ILE A 195 30.94 3.55 7.82
CA ILE A 195 31.75 2.87 6.81
C ILE A 195 33.19 3.36 6.91
N ILE A 196 34.14 2.45 7.12
CA ILE A 196 35.58 2.74 7.00
C ILE A 196 36.06 2.24 5.65
N ALA A 197 36.25 3.19 4.72
CA ALA A 197 36.56 2.96 3.31
C ALA A 197 38.02 2.54 3.07
N GLN A 198 38.46 1.47 3.72
CA GLN A 198 39.80 0.92 3.59
C GLN A 198 39.77 -0.57 3.25
N SER A 199 40.46 -0.92 2.16
CA SER A 199 40.72 -2.32 1.75
C SER A 199 41.42 -3.21 2.78
N ALA A 200 41.87 -2.65 3.92
CA ALA A 200 42.41 -3.42 5.03
C ALA A 200 41.30 -3.70 6.06
N ASP A 201 41.25 -4.93 6.58
CA ASP A 201 40.35 -5.28 7.69
C ASP A 201 40.70 -4.43 8.93
N LYS A 202 39.79 -3.53 9.28
CA LYS A 202 39.85 -2.58 10.41
C LYS A 202 39.03 -3.00 11.60
N ARG A 203 38.34 -4.14 11.56
CA ARG A 203 37.55 -4.63 12.69
C ARG A 203 38.32 -4.67 14.02
N PRO A 204 39.62 -5.05 14.09
CA PRO A 204 40.37 -4.98 15.35
C PRO A 204 40.58 -3.56 15.88
N ASP A 205 40.83 -2.59 14.99
CA ASP A 205 41.01 -1.17 15.36
C ASP A 205 39.66 -0.58 15.82
N LEU A 206 38.57 -0.94 15.15
CA LEU A 206 37.20 -0.55 15.49
C LEU A 206 36.74 -1.17 16.81
N GLN A 207 36.99 -2.46 17.03
CA GLN A 207 36.69 -3.13 18.30
C GLN A 207 37.40 -2.45 19.48
N ALA A 208 38.67 -2.08 19.32
CA ALA A 208 39.40 -1.40 20.39
C ALA A 208 38.79 -0.04 20.75
N LYS A 209 38.12 0.63 19.80
CA LYS A 209 37.40 1.89 20.02
C LYS A 209 36.04 1.68 20.67
N ILE A 210 35.32 0.64 20.26
CA ILE A 210 34.09 0.19 20.94
C ILE A 210 34.38 -0.14 22.40
N ASP A 211 35.42 -0.94 22.65
CA ASP A 211 35.85 -1.33 24.00
C ASP A 211 36.28 -0.14 24.87
N ALA A 212 36.77 0.94 24.24
CA ALA A 212 37.16 2.18 24.92
C ALA A 212 35.96 3.11 25.22
N GLY A 213 34.79 2.85 24.63
CA GLY A 213 33.63 3.74 24.67
C GLY A 213 33.71 4.92 23.70
N ASP A 214 34.65 4.89 22.75
CA ASP A 214 34.77 5.91 21.70
C ASP A 214 33.64 5.75 20.66
N ILE A 215 33.15 4.52 20.46
CA ILE A 215 32.02 4.19 19.58
C ILE A 215 30.97 3.45 20.42
N VAL A 216 29.73 3.91 20.39
CA VAL A 216 28.61 3.35 21.16
C VAL A 216 27.38 3.15 20.29
N ALA A 217 26.53 2.18 20.63
CA ALA A 217 25.20 2.01 20.05
C ALA A 217 24.16 2.71 20.92
N TYR A 218 23.23 3.47 20.31
CA TYR A 218 22.11 4.11 21.01
C TYR A 218 22.49 4.77 22.35
N GLY A 219 23.51 5.63 22.34
CA GLY A 219 23.97 6.34 23.54
C GLY A 219 24.64 5.44 24.60
N GLY A 220 25.04 4.22 24.23
CA GLY A 220 25.57 3.22 25.15
C GLY A 220 24.48 2.37 25.81
N ASN A 221 23.30 2.28 25.20
CA ASN A 221 22.23 1.41 25.68
C ASN A 221 22.69 -0.07 25.68
N PRO A 222 22.64 -0.77 26.83
CA PRO A 222 23.10 -2.15 26.94
C PRO A 222 22.28 -3.17 26.15
N ASP A 223 21.12 -2.78 25.62
CA ASP A 223 20.23 -3.66 24.86
C ASP A 223 20.59 -3.73 23.36
N TYR A 224 21.58 -2.93 22.94
CA TYR A 224 22.07 -2.87 21.57
C TYR A 224 23.57 -3.22 21.51
N GLU A 225 23.93 -4.07 20.54
CA GLU A 225 25.31 -4.39 20.23
C GLU A 225 25.71 -3.76 18.90
N LEU A 226 27.01 -3.50 18.72
CA LEU A 226 27.55 -3.05 17.44
C LEU A 226 28.04 -4.27 16.66
N GLU A 227 27.45 -4.49 15.49
CA GLU A 227 27.92 -5.49 14.54
C GLU A 227 28.89 -4.88 13.55
N MET A 228 29.84 -5.70 13.10
CA MET A 228 30.88 -5.31 12.16
C MET A 228 31.02 -6.31 11.03
N SER A 229 30.97 -5.83 9.79
CA SER A 229 31.24 -6.63 8.59
C SER A 229 32.44 -6.09 7.80
N PHE A 230 33.08 -6.97 7.03
CA PHE A 230 34.16 -6.62 6.11
C PHE A 230 33.99 -7.45 4.83
N ASP A 231 33.81 -6.79 3.70
CA ASP A 231 33.52 -7.41 2.39
C ASP A 231 34.78 -7.56 1.50
N GLY A 232 35.95 -7.14 1.99
CA GLY A 232 37.20 -7.10 1.24
C GLY A 232 37.55 -5.72 0.68
N ILE A 233 36.61 -4.77 0.73
CA ILE A 233 36.75 -3.39 0.25
C ILE A 233 36.61 -2.43 1.43
N ASP A 234 35.54 -2.55 2.22
CA ASP A 234 35.21 -1.63 3.31
C ASP A 234 34.84 -2.35 4.60
N ASN A 235 34.98 -1.65 5.73
CA ASN A 235 34.53 -2.14 7.04
C ASN A 235 33.27 -1.38 7.45
N ARG A 236 32.17 -2.09 7.70
CA ARG A 236 30.89 -1.47 8.09
C ARG A 236 30.61 -1.75 9.56
N VAL A 237 30.08 -0.76 10.27
CA VAL A 237 29.63 -0.84 11.66
C VAL A 237 28.19 -0.32 11.74
N TYR A 238 27.29 -1.10 12.33
CA TYR A 238 25.89 -0.75 12.56
C TYR A 238 25.42 -1.31 13.90
N ALA A 239 24.35 -0.75 14.46
CA ALA A 239 23.78 -1.19 15.72
C ALA A 239 22.68 -2.24 15.49
N VAL A 240 22.71 -3.32 16.26
CA VAL A 240 21.70 -4.38 16.27
C VAL A 240 21.10 -4.55 17.66
N ASN A 241 19.83 -4.93 17.73
CA ASN A 241 19.15 -5.20 19.00
C ASN A 241 19.48 -6.63 19.47
N ILE A 242 20.08 -6.76 20.65
CA ILE A 242 20.57 -8.05 21.20
C ILE A 242 19.40 -9.01 21.50
N TYR A 243 18.20 -8.48 21.73
CA TYR A 243 17.00 -9.26 22.06
C TYR A 243 16.19 -9.69 20.83
N ALA A 244 16.57 -9.25 19.63
CA ALA A 244 15.88 -9.65 18.40
C ALA A 244 16.25 -11.07 17.93
N GLU A 245 17.38 -11.64 18.38
CA GLU A 245 17.91 -12.92 17.83
C GLU A 245 18.32 -14.00 18.85
N GLY A 246 17.77 -13.99 20.07
CA GLY A 246 18.09 -15.02 21.06
C GLY A 246 17.38 -16.38 20.82
N PRO A 247 18.11 -17.52 20.70
CA PRO A 247 17.51 -18.84 20.78
C PRO A 247 17.05 -19.10 22.22
N PHE A 248 15.76 -19.37 22.41
CA PHE A 248 15.19 -19.72 23.72
C PHE A 248 15.75 -21.06 24.25
N GLU A 249 16.84 -21.01 25.01
CA GLU A 249 17.25 -22.11 25.88
C GLU A 249 16.39 -22.11 27.17
N THR A 250 15.67 -23.21 27.37
CA THR A 250 14.78 -23.44 28.52
C THR A 250 15.56 -23.49 29.85
N TYR A 251 15.32 -22.52 30.73
CA TYR A 251 15.56 -22.68 32.18
C TYR A 251 14.24 -22.69 32.95
N GLU A 252 13.93 -23.84 33.55
CA GLU A 252 12.86 -24.02 34.52
C GLU A 252 13.05 -23.07 35.71
N THR A 253 12.15 -22.09 35.87
CA THR A 253 11.80 -21.58 37.21
C THR A 253 10.30 -21.33 37.31
N GLN A 254 9.74 -21.81 38.40
CA GLN A 254 8.32 -21.98 38.68
C GLN A 254 7.53 -20.67 38.84
N THR A 255 6.39 -20.61 38.13
CA THR A 255 5.13 -19.90 38.46
C THR A 255 5.18 -18.41 38.82
N TYR A 256 4.77 -17.57 37.86
CA TYR A 256 3.43 -16.96 37.85
C TYR A 256 3.05 -16.68 36.38
N SER A 257 2.07 -17.41 35.85
CA SER A 257 1.56 -17.24 34.50
C SER A 257 0.52 -16.12 34.47
N ALA A 258 0.87 -14.98 33.85
CA ALA A 258 -0.09 -14.08 33.22
C ALA A 258 0.09 -14.22 31.69
N PRO A 259 -0.99 -14.44 30.92
CA PRO A 259 -0.91 -14.54 29.47
C PRO A 259 -0.61 -13.15 28.90
N VAL A 260 0.57 -12.97 28.30
CA VAL A 260 0.81 -11.86 27.40
C VAL A 260 0.21 -12.26 26.05
N ASN A 261 -1.02 -11.84 25.80
CA ASN A 261 -1.59 -11.89 24.45
C ASN A 261 -0.82 -10.85 23.62
N GLN A 262 0.04 -11.32 22.73
CA GLN A 262 0.56 -10.50 21.64
C GLN A 262 -0.61 -10.09 20.75
N TYR A 263 -0.97 -8.81 20.76
CA TYR A 263 -1.92 -8.24 19.82
C TYR A 263 -1.21 -8.04 18.47
N SER A 264 -1.55 -8.86 17.48
CA SER A 264 -1.17 -8.61 16.09
C SER A 264 -1.96 -7.39 15.59
N GLY A 265 -1.28 -6.38 15.04
CA GLY A 265 -1.87 -5.15 14.51
C GLY A 265 -2.76 -5.30 13.26
N THR A 266 -3.38 -6.46 13.06
CA THR A 266 -4.18 -6.85 11.89
C THR A 266 -5.68 -6.55 12.02
N ASP A 267 -6.15 -6.07 13.17
CA ASP A 267 -7.59 -6.00 13.48
C ASP A 267 -8.22 -4.62 13.11
N ARG A 268 -8.05 -4.16 11.86
CA ARG A 268 -8.49 -2.83 11.37
C ARG A 268 -9.87 -2.82 10.68
N GLY A 269 -10.93 -3.23 11.37
CA GLY A 269 -12.30 -3.26 10.84
C GLY A 269 -13.37 -2.63 11.74
N VAL A 270 -14.56 -2.40 11.17
CA VAL A 270 -15.81 -2.19 11.94
C VAL A 270 -16.08 -3.47 12.73
N ARG A 271 -16.42 -3.37 14.01
CA ARG A 271 -16.68 -4.53 14.89
C ARG A 271 -18.17 -4.79 15.06
N ALA A 272 -18.97 -3.73 15.11
CA ALA A 272 -20.42 -3.83 15.11
C ALA A 272 -21.04 -2.53 14.59
N LEU A 273 -22.18 -2.67 13.91
CA LEU A 273 -23.06 -1.58 13.49
C LEU A 273 -24.50 -1.91 13.90
N PHE A 274 -25.18 -1.00 14.58
CA PHE A 274 -26.60 -1.09 14.94
C PHE A 274 -27.39 0.04 14.26
N ASN A 275 -28.15 -0.29 13.21
CA ASN A 275 -28.95 0.67 12.43
C ASN A 275 -30.40 0.81 12.91
N PHE A 276 -30.90 -0.09 13.77
CA PHE A 276 -32.25 -0.07 14.36
C PHE A 276 -33.46 -0.07 13.40
N ASP A 277 -33.25 -0.18 12.09
CA ASP A 277 -34.29 -0.13 11.05
C ASP A 277 -35.33 -1.26 11.10
N ASN A 278 -34.93 -2.44 11.57
CA ASN A 278 -35.78 -3.64 11.50
C ASN A 278 -36.65 -3.86 12.73
N SER A 279 -36.83 -2.84 13.58
CA SER A 279 -37.55 -2.93 14.86
C SER A 279 -37.02 -4.03 15.80
N ASP A 280 -35.75 -4.40 15.63
CA ASP A 280 -35.03 -5.38 16.43
C ASP A 280 -33.61 -4.86 16.74
N VAL A 281 -32.97 -5.41 17.75
CA VAL A 281 -31.59 -5.08 18.13
C VAL A 281 -30.64 -5.96 17.32
N THR A 282 -30.67 -5.81 16.00
CA THR A 282 -29.77 -6.56 15.11
C THR A 282 -28.60 -5.67 14.72
N GLY A 283 -27.38 -6.14 14.97
CA GLY A 283 -26.17 -5.57 14.40
C GLY A 283 -25.51 -6.50 13.39
N VAL A 284 -24.73 -5.93 12.48
CA VAL A 284 -23.94 -6.67 11.49
C VAL A 284 -22.47 -6.51 11.83
N ASN A 285 -21.74 -7.62 11.98
CA ASN A 285 -20.27 -7.60 11.84
C ASN A 285 -19.99 -7.50 10.33
N PRO A 286 -19.14 -6.57 9.85
CA PRO A 286 -18.92 -6.31 8.42
C PRO A 286 -18.49 -7.52 7.59
N GLU A 287 -18.00 -8.61 8.20
CA GLU A 287 -17.75 -9.86 7.48
C GLU A 287 -19.06 -10.56 7.04
N GLY A 288 -20.23 -10.12 7.51
CA GLY A 288 -21.53 -10.75 7.21
C GLY A 288 -21.70 -12.13 7.84
N VAL A 289 -20.72 -12.59 8.64
CA VAL A 289 -20.64 -13.96 9.15
C VAL A 289 -21.55 -14.20 10.36
N SER A 290 -21.94 -13.15 11.11
CA SER A 290 -22.89 -13.29 12.21
C SER A 290 -23.81 -12.06 12.39
N VAL A 291 -25.11 -12.33 12.61
CA VAL A 291 -26.09 -11.34 13.04
C VAL A 291 -25.98 -11.22 14.56
N LEU A 292 -25.60 -10.04 15.05
CA LEU A 292 -25.59 -9.74 16.47
C LEU A 292 -27.04 -9.49 16.91
N SER A 293 -27.65 -10.40 17.65
CA SER A 293 -29.03 -10.22 18.15
C SER A 293 -29.03 -9.81 19.63
N GLY A 294 -29.63 -8.67 19.94
CA GLY A 294 -29.81 -8.17 21.30
C GLY A 294 -31.25 -8.28 21.80
N GLU A 295 -31.44 -8.04 23.10
CA GLU A 295 -32.74 -7.99 23.75
C GLU A 295 -33.17 -6.53 23.99
N ASN A 296 -34.38 -6.16 23.58
CA ASN A 296 -34.96 -4.84 23.83
C ASN A 296 -35.78 -4.80 25.14
N TYR A 297 -35.40 -3.93 26.07
CA TYR A 297 -36.04 -3.71 27.36
C TYR A 297 -36.86 -2.42 27.41
N GLY A 298 -37.71 -2.20 26.40
CA GLY A 298 -38.73 -1.13 26.39
C GLY A 298 -38.40 0.09 25.54
N ALA A 299 -37.26 0.11 24.87
CA ALA A 299 -36.95 1.14 23.89
C ALA A 299 -37.93 1.05 22.71
N ALA A 300 -38.48 2.20 22.30
CA ALA A 300 -39.37 2.28 21.14
C ALA A 300 -38.56 2.55 19.87
N PHE A 301 -38.98 2.01 18.73
CA PHE A 301 -38.41 2.39 17.43
C PHE A 301 -39.26 3.50 16.84
N VAL A 302 -38.64 4.65 16.57
CA VAL A 302 -39.31 5.86 16.08
C VAL A 302 -38.65 6.30 14.78
N ASP A 303 -39.36 7.05 13.94
CA ASP A 303 -38.75 7.63 12.75
C ASP A 303 -37.50 8.43 13.13
N SER A 304 -36.38 8.11 12.45
CA SER A 304 -35.10 8.78 12.64
C SER A 304 -35.12 10.19 12.03
N MET A 305 -33.95 10.76 11.73
CA MET A 305 -33.84 11.89 10.79
C MET A 305 -34.55 11.55 9.47
N ASP A 306 -35.03 12.58 8.76
CA ASP A 306 -35.64 12.40 7.44
C ASP A 306 -34.71 11.53 6.57
N ASN A 307 -35.17 10.31 6.23
CA ASN A 307 -34.49 9.30 5.38
C ASN A 307 -33.50 8.31 6.04
N PHE A 308 -33.43 8.19 7.37
CA PHE A 308 -32.57 7.20 8.06
C PHE A 308 -33.36 6.04 8.71
N GLY A 309 -34.53 5.70 8.14
CA GLY A 309 -35.36 4.63 8.68
C GLY A 309 -35.78 4.85 10.15
N LEU A 310 -35.49 3.89 11.03
CA LEU A 310 -35.92 3.92 12.44
C LEU A 310 -34.75 4.09 13.40
N ALA A 311 -34.92 4.95 14.39
CA ALA A 311 -34.00 5.10 15.51
C ALA A 311 -34.54 4.44 16.80
N ALA A 312 -33.63 3.98 17.66
CA ALA A 312 -33.96 3.51 19.00
C ALA A 312 -34.22 4.71 19.94
N SER A 313 -35.41 4.77 20.53
CA SER A 313 -35.86 5.83 21.44
C SER A 313 -35.96 5.34 22.89
N PHE A 314 -35.33 6.09 23.79
CA PHE A 314 -35.18 5.76 25.21
C PHE A 314 -35.79 6.86 26.09
N ASN A 315 -36.55 6.46 27.12
CA ASN A 315 -37.29 7.39 27.98
C ASN A 315 -36.52 8.05 29.15
N GLY A 316 -35.22 7.78 29.31
CA GLY A 316 -34.42 8.33 30.41
C GLY A 316 -34.69 7.76 31.80
N ALA A 317 -35.50 6.70 31.92
CA ALA A 317 -35.93 6.13 33.19
C ALA A 317 -35.67 4.63 33.31
N SER A 318 -36.03 3.84 32.29
CA SER A 318 -35.97 2.38 32.36
C SER A 318 -35.59 1.68 31.05
N ASP A 319 -35.71 2.37 29.92
CA ASP A 319 -35.54 1.74 28.61
C ASP A 319 -34.06 1.51 28.33
N TYR A 320 -33.73 0.32 27.83
CA TYR A 320 -32.39 -0.01 27.34
C TYR A 320 -32.46 -1.21 26.38
N MET A 321 -31.33 -1.51 25.74
CA MET A 321 -31.12 -2.74 24.98
C MET A 321 -29.89 -3.45 25.51
N LEU A 322 -29.90 -4.77 25.46
CA LEU A 322 -28.81 -5.63 25.90
C LEU A 322 -28.30 -6.44 24.71
N VAL A 323 -27.09 -6.14 24.25
CA VAL A 323 -26.43 -6.94 23.21
C VAL A 323 -25.54 -7.98 23.90
N PRO A 324 -25.77 -9.28 23.70
CA PRO A 324 -25.01 -10.34 24.35
C PRO A 324 -23.52 -10.26 23.99
N GLN A 325 -22.71 -10.77 24.91
CA GLN A 325 -21.25 -10.78 24.91
C GLN A 325 -20.62 -10.96 23.52
N LEU A 326 -19.74 -10.01 23.17
CA LEU A 326 -18.87 -10.09 22.00
C LEU A 326 -17.45 -9.74 22.44
N THR A 327 -16.56 -10.73 22.38
CA THR A 327 -15.12 -10.50 22.55
C THR A 327 -14.59 -9.50 21.52
N GLU A 328 -15.25 -9.39 20.38
CA GLU A 328 -14.97 -8.43 19.30
C GLU A 328 -15.18 -6.96 19.71
N LEU A 329 -15.96 -6.67 20.77
CA LEU A 329 -16.19 -5.32 21.28
C LEU A 329 -15.27 -4.94 22.45
N PHE A 330 -14.26 -5.77 22.72
CA PHE A 330 -13.17 -5.47 23.64
C PHE A 330 -12.14 -4.55 22.97
N LEU A 331 -12.50 -3.26 22.88
CA LEU A 331 -11.70 -2.22 22.24
C LEU A 331 -10.59 -1.69 23.19
N ASN A 332 -9.44 -2.37 23.23
CA ASN A 332 -8.30 -1.99 24.08
C ASN A 332 -7.19 -1.22 23.35
N GLY A 333 -7.14 -1.33 22.03
CA GLY A 333 -6.19 -0.61 21.18
C GLY A 333 -6.74 0.72 20.69
N GLU A 334 -6.36 1.09 19.47
CA GLU A 334 -7.03 2.17 18.77
C GLU A 334 -8.50 1.84 18.56
N MET A 335 -9.37 2.85 18.65
CA MET A 335 -10.80 2.62 18.47
C MET A 335 -11.54 3.85 17.98
N THR A 336 -12.71 3.60 17.38
CA THR A 336 -13.71 4.62 17.09
C THR A 336 -15.07 4.15 17.58
N VAL A 337 -15.78 5.03 18.29
CA VAL A 337 -17.18 4.83 18.64
C VAL A 337 -17.97 6.03 18.11
N GLU A 338 -18.99 5.76 17.31
CA GLU A 338 -19.81 6.82 16.70
C GLU A 338 -21.28 6.45 16.61
N CYS A 339 -22.15 7.46 16.57
CA CYS A 339 -23.58 7.30 16.35
C CYS A 339 -24.22 8.64 15.98
N TYR A 340 -25.43 8.60 15.43
CA TYR A 340 -26.34 9.73 15.46
C TYR A 340 -27.15 9.73 16.75
N VAL A 341 -27.32 10.89 17.35
CA VAL A 341 -28.00 11.05 18.64
C VAL A 341 -28.92 12.27 18.65
N LYS A 342 -30.12 12.11 19.23
CA LYS A 342 -31.05 13.20 19.53
C LYS A 342 -31.39 13.17 21.00
N VAL A 343 -30.81 14.08 21.77
CA VAL A 343 -31.05 14.14 23.22
C VAL A 343 -32.39 14.83 23.49
N ASN A 344 -33.27 14.25 24.28
CA ASN A 344 -34.57 14.87 24.62
C ASN A 344 -34.47 15.81 25.82
N GLU A 345 -33.60 15.50 26.78
CA GLU A 345 -33.43 16.27 28.02
C GLU A 345 -31.98 16.14 28.52
N ILE A 346 -31.39 17.23 29.02
CA ILE A 346 -30.11 17.21 29.75
C ILE A 346 -30.40 17.22 31.25
N TYR A 347 -29.93 16.20 31.97
CA TYR A 347 -30.06 16.14 33.42
C TYR A 347 -28.92 16.87 34.11
N SER A 348 -29.23 17.90 34.90
CA SER A 348 -28.22 18.66 35.66
C SER A 348 -27.63 17.91 36.86
N THR A 349 -28.17 16.74 37.22
CA THR A 349 -27.79 15.99 38.43
C THR A 349 -27.18 14.62 38.16
N ARG A 350 -27.18 14.14 36.92
CA ARG A 350 -26.61 12.84 36.55
C ARG A 350 -26.21 12.82 35.07
N THR A 351 -25.21 12.00 34.74
CA THR A 351 -24.87 11.70 33.35
C THR A 351 -25.89 10.75 32.74
N GLN A 352 -25.87 10.67 31.41
CA GLN A 352 -26.69 9.76 30.61
C GLN A 352 -25.76 8.85 29.81
N THR A 353 -26.12 7.58 29.64
CA THR A 353 -25.28 6.58 28.97
C THR A 353 -25.94 6.12 27.68
N ILE A 354 -25.29 6.43 26.54
CA ILE A 354 -25.74 6.01 25.21
C ILE A 354 -25.35 4.55 25.00
N ALA A 355 -24.10 4.18 25.25
CA ALA A 355 -23.61 2.82 25.15
C ALA A 355 -22.49 2.55 26.16
N VAL A 356 -22.42 1.34 26.69
CA VAL A 356 -21.36 0.93 27.64
C VAL A 356 -20.98 -0.53 27.45
N TYR A 357 -19.68 -0.79 27.58
CA TYR A 357 -19.10 -2.13 27.68
C TYR A 357 -18.28 -2.25 28.97
N GLY A 358 -18.62 -3.21 29.84
CA GLY A 358 -17.95 -3.47 31.12
C GLY A 358 -18.91 -3.73 32.28
N GLU A 359 -18.40 -3.89 33.50
CA GLU A 359 -19.18 -4.26 34.70
C GLU A 359 -19.74 -3.07 35.50
N ASN A 360 -20.69 -3.36 36.41
CA ASN A 360 -21.49 -2.44 37.24
C ASN A 360 -20.79 -1.18 37.80
N SER A 361 -19.47 -1.19 37.98
CA SER A 361 -18.72 -0.04 38.49
C SER A 361 -17.37 0.13 37.82
N TYR A 362 -17.15 -0.58 36.71
CA TYR A 362 -15.90 -0.68 35.97
C TYR A 362 -16.20 -0.86 34.48
N ALA A 363 -16.60 0.21 33.81
CA ALA A 363 -16.81 0.21 32.36
C ALA A 363 -15.44 0.27 31.67
N THR A 364 -15.13 -0.69 30.79
CA THR A 364 -13.94 -0.61 29.93
C THR A 364 -14.04 0.65 29.07
N TRP A 365 -15.20 0.87 28.45
CA TRP A 365 -15.53 2.13 27.79
C TRP A 365 -17.01 2.47 27.94
N ARG A 366 -17.33 3.77 27.89
CA ARG A 366 -18.68 4.33 28.01
C ARG A 366 -18.82 5.57 27.14
N LEU A 367 -19.80 5.55 26.23
CA LEU A 367 -20.26 6.71 25.48
C LEU A 367 -21.49 7.31 26.17
N GLY A 368 -21.51 8.62 26.40
CA GLY A 368 -22.64 9.25 27.08
C GLY A 368 -22.72 10.76 26.93
N ILE A 369 -23.70 11.35 27.63
CA ILE A 369 -23.91 12.81 27.73
C ILE A 369 -23.76 13.24 29.18
N ASP A 370 -22.95 14.26 29.43
CA ASP A 370 -22.67 14.74 30.79
C ASP A 370 -23.80 15.64 31.35
N THR A 371 -23.62 16.15 32.56
CA THR A 371 -24.62 17.01 33.22
C THR A 371 -24.75 18.41 32.61
N MET A 372 -23.82 18.80 31.74
CA MET A 372 -23.77 20.10 31.07
C MET A 372 -24.25 20.02 29.61
N GLY A 373 -24.38 18.81 29.05
CA GLY A 373 -24.82 18.56 27.69
C GLY A 373 -23.67 18.31 26.70
N HIS A 374 -22.47 18.03 27.18
CA HIS A 374 -21.36 17.56 26.35
C HIS A 374 -21.49 16.06 26.11
N ALA A 375 -21.19 15.62 24.89
CA ALA A 375 -20.92 14.20 24.65
C ALA A 375 -19.59 13.83 25.30
N TYR A 376 -19.45 12.60 25.77
CA TYR A 376 -18.19 12.12 26.32
C TYR A 376 -17.95 10.66 25.97
N LEU A 377 -16.67 10.32 25.83
CA LEU A 377 -16.17 8.95 25.89
C LEU A 377 -15.33 8.81 27.16
N GLU A 378 -15.74 7.89 28.01
CA GLU A 378 -15.01 7.48 29.20
C GLU A 378 -14.38 6.11 28.96
N TYR A 379 -13.12 5.95 29.33
CA TYR A 379 -12.34 4.73 29.22
C TYR A 379 -11.69 4.42 30.57
N GLN A 380 -11.61 3.15 30.95
CA GLN A 380 -10.98 2.74 32.20
C GLN A 380 -9.78 1.84 31.98
N ASP A 381 -8.64 2.28 32.51
CA ASP A 381 -7.41 1.49 32.57
C ASP A 381 -7.23 0.91 34.00
N GLY A 382 -8.05 -0.08 34.34
CA GLY A 382 -8.00 -0.79 35.61
C GLY A 382 -8.50 0.00 36.83
N TRP A 383 -7.84 1.10 37.20
CA TRP A 383 -8.08 1.87 38.42
C TRP A 383 -8.51 3.31 38.18
N GLU A 384 -8.13 3.92 37.06
CA GLU A 384 -8.42 5.30 36.74
C GLU A 384 -9.42 5.41 35.58
N TYR A 385 -10.33 6.37 35.72
CA TYR A 385 -11.28 6.73 34.68
C TYR A 385 -10.75 7.92 33.91
N PHE A 386 -10.57 7.73 32.62
CA PHE A 386 -10.22 8.77 31.67
C PHE A 386 -11.46 9.19 30.92
N ARG A 387 -11.68 10.50 30.79
CA ARG A 387 -12.86 11.02 30.10
C ARG A 387 -12.46 12.11 29.12
N ALA A 388 -12.74 11.87 27.85
CA ALA A 388 -12.72 12.89 26.81
C ALA A 388 -14.13 13.47 26.68
N ASN A 389 -14.27 14.79 26.71
CA ASN A 389 -15.55 15.47 26.53
C ASN A 389 -15.50 16.29 25.24
N SER A 390 -16.63 16.36 24.54
CA SER A 390 -16.85 17.31 23.46
C SER A 390 -16.77 18.74 24.00
N SER A 391 -16.25 19.68 23.22
CA SER A 391 -16.34 21.12 23.51
C SER A 391 -17.72 21.67 23.15
N ALA A 392 -18.38 21.10 22.13
CA ALA A 392 -19.72 21.49 21.73
C ALA A 392 -20.79 21.00 22.73
N PHE A 393 -21.85 21.79 22.85
CA PHE A 393 -23.05 21.44 23.63
C PHE A 393 -24.13 20.87 22.71
N LEU A 394 -24.71 19.74 23.10
CA LEU A 394 -25.85 19.18 22.39
C LEU A 394 -27.14 19.87 22.84
N THR A 395 -27.89 20.41 21.87
CA THR A 395 -29.18 21.05 22.15
C THR A 395 -30.30 20.00 22.20
N PRO A 396 -31.13 19.97 23.26
CA PRO A 396 -32.26 19.06 23.32
C PRO A 396 -33.21 19.19 22.12
N GLY A 397 -33.60 18.05 21.56
CA GLY A 397 -34.51 17.94 20.42
C GLY A 397 -33.86 18.07 19.05
N GLN A 398 -32.53 18.22 18.97
CA GLN A 398 -31.77 18.26 17.72
C GLN A 398 -30.94 16.99 17.53
N TRP A 399 -30.82 16.54 16.29
CA TRP A 399 -29.94 15.44 15.88
C TRP A 399 -28.49 15.92 15.71
N TYR A 400 -27.55 15.11 16.18
CA TYR A 400 -26.12 15.30 16.00
C TYR A 400 -25.49 13.97 15.61
N HIS A 401 -24.52 13.99 14.71
CA HIS A 401 -23.53 12.91 14.64
C HIS A 401 -22.47 13.17 15.70
N ILE A 402 -22.14 12.16 16.50
CA ILE A 402 -21.05 12.22 17.46
C ILE A 402 -20.09 11.07 17.18
N ALA A 403 -18.80 11.35 17.18
CA ALA A 403 -17.76 10.33 17.09
C ALA A 403 -16.64 10.63 18.08
N PHE A 404 -16.10 9.58 18.69
CA PHE A 404 -14.89 9.64 19.48
C PHE A 404 -13.88 8.64 18.92
N THR A 405 -12.67 9.11 18.64
CA THR A 405 -11.56 8.27 18.23
C THR A 405 -10.51 8.24 19.33
N ARG A 406 -9.90 7.09 19.56
CA ARG A 406 -8.73 6.91 20.42
C ARG A 406 -7.60 6.39 19.57
N SER A 407 -6.57 7.18 19.34
CA SER A 407 -5.32 6.76 18.71
C SER A 407 -4.25 6.48 19.77
N ILE A 408 -3.27 5.65 19.42
CA ILE A 408 -2.06 5.45 20.22
C ILE A 408 -0.93 6.13 19.46
N GLU A 409 -0.44 7.24 20.01
CA GLU A 409 0.59 8.06 19.38
C GLU A 409 1.92 7.88 20.08
N LEU A 410 3.00 7.81 19.31
CA LEU A 410 4.36 7.92 19.85
C LEU A 410 4.59 9.34 20.37
N MET A 411 5.09 9.44 21.60
CA MET A 411 5.59 10.70 22.14
C MET A 411 6.98 10.96 21.56
N ASP A 412 7.21 12.20 21.14
CA ASP A 412 8.55 12.66 20.78
C ASP A 412 9.44 12.63 22.05
N GLU A 413 10.74 12.32 21.91
CA GLU A 413 11.66 12.31 23.06
C GLU A 413 11.80 13.70 23.70
N ASP A 414 11.50 14.75 22.93
CA ASP A 414 11.45 16.13 23.39
C ASP A 414 10.12 16.53 24.06
N ASP A 415 9.10 15.66 24.05
CA ASP A 415 7.84 15.90 24.77
C ASP A 415 8.11 15.90 26.29
N PRO A 416 7.74 16.96 27.03
CA PRO A 416 8.04 17.05 28.47
C PRO A 416 7.43 15.92 29.31
N ASP A 417 6.45 15.19 28.76
CA ASP A 417 5.80 14.05 29.38
C ASP A 417 6.34 12.70 28.85
N TYR A 418 7.40 12.70 28.02
CA TYR A 418 8.08 11.47 27.55
C TYR A 418 8.70 10.70 28.72
N ASP A 419 8.31 9.43 28.83
CA ASP A 419 8.92 8.44 29.70
C ASP A 419 9.47 7.33 28.82
N GLU A 420 10.76 7.03 28.94
CA GLU A 420 11.45 5.97 28.20
C GLU A 420 10.78 4.60 28.40
N TYR A 421 10.08 4.39 29.52
CA TYR A 421 9.31 3.17 29.77
C TYR A 421 7.93 3.14 29.12
N TYR A 422 7.41 4.30 28.70
CA TYR A 422 6.08 4.47 28.10
C TYR A 422 6.13 5.47 26.94
N PRO A 423 6.75 5.12 25.80
CA PRO A 423 6.92 6.04 24.66
C PRO A 423 5.61 6.34 23.92
N HIS A 424 4.46 5.88 24.42
CA HIS A 424 3.16 6.02 23.78
C HIS A 424 2.20 6.78 24.68
N ARG A 425 1.40 7.68 24.09
CA ARG A 425 0.23 8.29 24.72
C ARG A 425 -1.04 7.92 23.97
N ALA A 426 -2.14 7.78 24.68
CA ALA A 426 -3.45 7.63 24.05
C ALA A 426 -4.06 9.01 23.83
N VAL A 427 -4.45 9.33 22.59
CA VAL A 427 -5.10 10.61 22.26
C VAL A 427 -6.55 10.35 21.89
N CYS A 428 -7.47 10.91 22.66
CA CYS A 428 -8.90 10.84 22.38
C CYS A 428 -9.36 12.12 21.70
N ARG A 429 -9.94 12.01 20.50
CA ARG A 429 -10.50 13.13 19.74
C ARG A 429 -12.01 12.98 19.65
N SER A 430 -12.72 14.09 19.79
CA SER A 430 -14.17 14.14 19.59
C SER A 430 -14.50 14.89 18.30
N PHE A 431 -15.53 14.42 17.62
CA PHE A 431 -16.05 15.00 16.39
C PHE A 431 -17.56 15.16 16.53
N ILE A 432 -18.08 16.33 16.16
CA ILE A 432 -19.50 16.66 16.21
C ILE A 432 -19.92 17.06 14.79
N ASN A 433 -20.88 16.32 14.23
CA ASN A 433 -21.29 16.44 12.83
C ASN A 433 -20.11 16.27 11.85
N GLY A 434 -19.22 15.32 12.14
CA GLY A 434 -18.00 15.06 11.37
C GLY A 434 -16.91 16.13 11.47
N VAL A 435 -17.12 17.20 12.24
CA VAL A 435 -16.13 18.27 12.44
C VAL A 435 -15.37 18.01 13.73
N PHE A 436 -14.04 18.09 13.67
CA PHE A 436 -13.18 18.02 14.87
C PHE A 436 -13.62 19.07 15.91
N ASP A 437 -13.85 18.61 17.13
CA ASP A 437 -14.41 19.43 18.21
C ASP A 437 -13.43 19.59 19.38
N SER A 438 -12.87 18.49 19.89
CA SER A 438 -11.90 18.54 20.98
C SER A 438 -10.89 17.40 20.94
N GLU A 439 -9.77 17.60 21.63
CA GLU A 439 -8.75 16.57 21.87
C GLU A 439 -8.46 16.49 23.37
N THR A 440 -8.27 15.27 23.87
CA THR A 440 -7.88 14.98 25.25
C THR A 440 -6.75 13.95 25.21
N VAL A 441 -5.58 14.34 25.69
CA VAL A 441 -4.41 13.47 25.84
C VAL A 441 -4.53 12.68 27.15
N LEU A 442 -4.36 11.37 27.08
CA LEU A 442 -4.42 10.43 28.20
C LEU A 442 -3.03 9.83 28.43
N PHE A 443 -2.46 10.08 29.62
CA PHE A 443 -1.09 9.69 29.99
C PHE A 443 -1.02 8.37 30.79
N SER A 444 -1.91 7.40 30.54
CA SER A 444 -1.91 6.13 31.28
C SER A 444 -1.44 4.95 30.44
N GLU A 445 -1.03 3.90 31.16
CA GLU A 445 -0.57 2.64 30.59
C GLU A 445 -1.58 2.05 29.58
N LEU A 446 -1.07 1.22 28.67
CA LEU A 446 -1.97 0.34 27.91
C LEU A 446 -2.67 -0.61 28.88
N PRO A 447 -3.96 -0.94 28.65
CA PRO A 447 -4.80 -1.58 29.64
C PRO A 447 -4.27 -2.96 30.06
N GLY A 448 -3.76 -3.07 31.29
CA GLY A 448 -3.28 -4.33 31.87
C GLY A 448 -4.38 -5.30 32.32
N HIS A 449 -5.67 -4.98 32.12
CA HIS A 449 -6.78 -5.77 32.65
C HIS A 449 -7.44 -6.68 31.59
N THR A 450 -6.81 -7.82 31.32
CA THR A 450 -7.29 -8.90 30.43
C THR A 450 -8.41 -9.78 31.00
N ASN A 451 -8.88 -9.54 32.23
CA ASN A 451 -9.75 -10.49 32.95
C ASN A 451 -11.27 -10.25 32.81
N TRP A 452 -11.72 -9.33 31.95
CA TRP A 452 -13.14 -8.94 31.85
C TRP A 452 -13.77 -9.23 30.47
N VAL A 453 -13.40 -10.34 29.83
CA VAL A 453 -13.85 -10.72 28.48
C VAL A 453 -15.30 -11.23 28.39
N ASP A 454 -16.06 -11.22 29.49
CA ASP A 454 -17.40 -11.81 29.60
C ASP A 454 -18.54 -10.79 29.74
N GLN A 455 -18.54 -9.70 28.98
CA GLN A 455 -19.48 -8.59 29.22
C GLN A 455 -20.37 -8.25 28.02
N ASN A 456 -21.64 -7.97 28.31
CA ASN A 456 -22.64 -7.49 27.35
C ASN A 456 -22.48 -5.99 27.08
N VAL A 457 -22.82 -5.54 25.88
CA VAL A 457 -23.01 -4.10 25.61
C VAL A 457 -24.42 -3.71 26.04
N MET A 458 -24.53 -2.61 26.79
CA MET A 458 -25.82 -2.00 27.09
C MET A 458 -25.98 -0.71 26.30
N ILE A 459 -27.09 -0.57 25.57
CA ILE A 459 -27.44 0.64 24.82
C ILE A 459 -28.60 1.32 25.55
N GLY A 460 -28.47 2.61 25.85
CA GLY A 460 -29.47 3.43 26.53
C GLY A 460 -29.41 3.41 28.07
N LYS A 461 -28.48 2.65 28.67
CA LYS A 461 -28.36 2.54 30.13
C LYS A 461 -26.95 2.15 30.59
N ASP A 462 -26.60 2.61 31.78
CA ASP A 462 -25.45 2.14 32.56
C ASP A 462 -25.73 0.90 33.43
N ARG A 463 -24.73 0.04 33.63
CA ARG A 463 -24.94 -1.29 34.22
C ARG A 463 -25.23 -1.28 35.73
N GLY A 464 -24.57 -0.40 36.48
CA GLY A 464 -24.75 -0.28 37.95
C GLY A 464 -25.49 0.97 38.43
N ASP A 465 -25.58 2.01 37.60
CA ASP A 465 -26.17 3.28 37.99
C ASP A 465 -27.58 3.48 37.42
N SER A 466 -28.34 4.39 38.03
CA SER A 466 -29.63 4.85 37.51
C SER A 466 -29.51 5.75 36.26
N ASN A 467 -28.37 5.76 35.59
CA ASN A 467 -28.08 6.61 34.42
C ASN A 467 -28.68 5.95 33.18
N HIS A 468 -29.83 6.47 32.74
CA HIS A 468 -30.51 6.05 31.52
C HIS A 468 -30.48 7.22 30.54
N PHE A 469 -30.34 6.91 29.26
CA PHE A 469 -30.38 7.90 28.20
C PHE A 469 -31.82 8.33 27.91
N ASN A 470 -32.05 9.64 27.81
CA ASN A 470 -33.31 10.22 27.39
C ASN A 470 -33.15 10.84 25.99
N GLY A 471 -33.50 10.09 24.94
CA GLY A 471 -33.24 10.50 23.57
C GLY A 471 -33.43 9.40 22.54
N CYS A 472 -33.03 9.68 21.31
CA CYS A 472 -32.92 8.69 20.24
C CYS A 472 -31.46 8.43 19.87
N VAL A 473 -31.14 7.20 19.48
CA VAL A 473 -29.82 6.76 18.98
C VAL A 473 -30.04 6.05 17.66
N ASP A 474 -29.17 6.33 16.69
CA ASP A 474 -29.18 5.71 15.37
C ASP A 474 -27.76 5.45 14.86
N GLU A 475 -27.59 4.47 13.97
CA GLU A 475 -26.32 4.04 13.35
C GLU A 475 -25.16 3.93 14.35
N LEU A 476 -25.36 3.24 15.47
CA LEU A 476 -24.34 3.08 16.50
C LEU A 476 -23.26 2.10 16.02
N GLN A 477 -22.03 2.59 15.88
CA GLN A 477 -20.92 1.85 15.31
C GLN A 477 -19.70 1.81 16.24
N PHE A 478 -19.02 0.66 16.22
CA PHE A 478 -17.79 0.39 16.95
C PHE A 478 -16.71 -0.06 15.96
N CYS A 479 -15.51 0.50 16.03
CA CYS A 479 -14.38 0.17 15.15
C CYS A 479 -13.13 -0.13 15.98
N GLY A 480 -12.33 -1.12 15.54
CA GLY A 480 -11.05 -1.49 16.15
C GLY A 480 -9.86 -0.63 15.72
N TYR A 481 -10.12 0.59 15.24
CA TYR A 481 -9.11 1.53 14.76
C TYR A 481 -9.57 2.99 14.96
N ALA A 482 -8.63 3.92 15.00
CA ALA A 482 -8.92 5.36 15.04
C ALA A 482 -9.24 5.87 13.63
N LYS A 483 -10.48 6.27 13.36
CA LYS A 483 -10.89 6.86 12.08
C LYS A 483 -10.29 8.27 11.94
N ASN A 484 -9.83 8.60 10.74
CA ASN A 484 -9.51 9.97 10.36
C ASN A 484 -10.78 10.63 9.80
N PHE A 485 -11.31 11.63 10.49
CA PHE A 485 -12.39 12.46 9.96
C PHE A 485 -11.76 13.66 9.25
N GLU A 486 -11.83 13.68 7.91
CA GLU A 486 -11.39 14.83 7.12
C GLU A 486 -12.34 16.02 7.37
N PRO A 487 -11.84 17.22 7.69
CA PRO A 487 -12.68 18.37 7.98
C PRO A 487 -13.46 18.81 6.73
N VAL A 488 -14.77 18.58 6.74
CA VAL A 488 -15.68 19.15 5.75
C VAL A 488 -15.91 20.63 6.09
N LEU A 489 -15.19 21.52 5.42
CA LEU A 489 -15.40 22.97 5.51
C LEU A 489 -16.63 23.39 4.69
N GLU A 490 -17.83 23.12 5.20
CA GLU A 490 -19.07 23.73 4.68
C GLU A 490 -19.89 24.40 5.79
N ASP A 491 -20.76 25.33 5.36
CA ASP A 491 -21.58 26.23 6.17
C ASP A 491 -22.31 25.51 7.34
N PRO A 492 -22.04 25.88 8.61
CA PRO A 492 -22.61 25.23 9.79
C PRO A 492 -24.13 25.44 9.97
N SER A 493 -24.81 26.08 9.02
CA SER A 493 -26.27 26.27 9.02
C SER A 493 -27.06 25.27 8.15
N SER A 494 -26.39 24.37 7.41
CA SER A 494 -27.05 23.32 6.63
C SER A 494 -27.06 21.98 7.39
N PRO A 495 -28.22 21.46 7.83
CA PRO A 495 -28.29 20.19 8.57
C PRO A 495 -28.17 18.92 7.71
N TYR A 496 -27.67 19.00 6.46
CA TYR A 496 -27.73 17.89 5.49
C TYR A 496 -26.44 17.63 4.73
N THR A 497 -25.36 17.29 5.44
CA THR A 497 -24.13 16.80 4.79
C THR A 497 -23.77 15.40 5.31
N ARG A 498 -23.89 14.42 4.42
CA ARG A 498 -23.59 12.99 4.62
C ARG A 498 -22.06 12.79 4.69
N LEU A 499 -21.53 12.20 5.77
CA LEU A 499 -20.22 11.55 5.73
C LEU A 499 -20.43 10.08 5.35
N ALA A 500 -19.78 9.65 4.27
CA ALA A 500 -19.84 8.26 3.81
C ALA A 500 -19.03 7.33 4.72
N LEU A 501 -19.60 6.15 5.00
CA LEU A 501 -19.05 5.08 5.82
C LEU A 501 -17.83 4.43 5.15
N GLY A 502 -16.88 3.97 5.97
CA GLY A 502 -15.56 3.52 5.57
C GLY A 502 -15.52 2.32 4.63
N THR A 503 -15.13 2.59 3.40
CA THR A 503 -13.89 2.15 2.70
C THR A 503 -13.46 3.37 1.87
N ASP A 504 -12.21 3.51 1.42
CA ASP A 504 -11.71 4.71 0.69
C ASP A 504 -12.54 5.10 -0.56
N LEU A 505 -13.69 5.74 -0.35
CA LEU A 505 -14.69 6.09 -1.35
C LEU A 505 -15.08 7.56 -1.13
N LEU A 506 -14.59 8.42 -2.02
CA LEU A 506 -15.00 9.81 -2.09
C LEU A 506 -16.38 9.91 -2.77
N VAL A 507 -17.42 10.02 -1.93
CA VAL A 507 -18.81 10.47 -2.20
C VAL A 507 -19.69 9.65 -3.18
N HIS A 508 -20.83 9.16 -2.66
CA HIS A 508 -21.95 8.57 -3.39
C HIS A 508 -23.20 9.47 -3.19
N PHE A 509 -23.83 9.92 -4.28
CA PHE A 509 -25.11 10.65 -4.23
C PHE A 509 -26.27 9.71 -4.55
N ASP A 510 -27.25 9.69 -3.66
CA ASP A 510 -28.55 9.01 -3.83
C ASP A 510 -29.63 10.09 -3.70
N ALA A 511 -30.58 10.16 -4.64
CA ALA A 511 -31.59 11.23 -4.72
C ALA A 511 -33.00 10.62 -4.83
N ASP A 512 -33.90 10.93 -3.87
CA ASP A 512 -35.33 10.58 -3.91
C ASP A 512 -36.18 11.71 -3.20
N PRO A 513 -37.50 11.90 -3.44
CA PRO A 513 -38.04 13.02 -4.20
C PRO A 513 -39.08 13.83 -3.40
N ALA A 514 -39.03 13.79 -2.07
CA ALA A 514 -40.12 14.27 -1.23
C ALA A 514 -39.80 15.63 -0.58
N ASN A 515 -39.86 16.73 -1.34
CA ASN A 515 -40.49 18.01 -0.94
C ASN A 515 -40.19 19.16 -1.92
N TYR A 516 -41.24 19.63 -2.58
CA TYR A 516 -41.22 20.81 -3.44
C TYR A 516 -41.75 22.05 -2.69
N TYR A 517 -41.07 23.19 -2.85
CA TYR A 517 -41.33 24.59 -2.40
C TYR A 517 -40.64 25.09 -1.12
N ALA A 518 -39.53 25.82 -1.30
CA ALA A 518 -39.31 27.13 -0.68
C ALA A 518 -38.28 27.96 -1.48
N GLN A 519 -38.73 29.09 -2.05
CA GLN A 519 -37.85 30.15 -2.55
C GLN A 519 -37.43 31.05 -1.38
N SER A 520 -36.14 31.33 -1.23
CA SER A 520 -35.70 32.58 -0.60
C SER A 520 -34.44 33.13 -1.26
N THR A 521 -34.62 34.28 -1.88
CA THR A 521 -33.57 35.20 -2.33
C THR A 521 -32.85 35.81 -1.14
N ALA A 522 -31.52 35.85 -1.15
CA ALA A 522 -30.75 36.81 -0.36
C ALA A 522 -29.49 37.24 -1.11
N SER A 523 -29.41 38.55 -1.31
CA SER A 523 -28.39 39.34 -1.98
C SER A 523 -27.38 39.90 -0.97
N GLU A 524 -26.15 40.13 -1.44
CA GLU A 524 -25.13 41.05 -0.92
C GLU A 524 -24.49 40.77 0.45
N LEU A 525 -23.19 40.44 0.45
CA LEU A 525 -22.20 41.15 1.28
C LEU A 525 -20.76 40.89 0.77
N GLU A 526 -20.13 41.94 0.24
CA GLU A 526 -18.69 42.01 -0.05
C GLU A 526 -17.89 42.41 1.21
N ALA A 527 -16.80 41.70 1.53
CA ALA A 527 -15.49 42.25 1.90
C ALA A 527 -14.45 41.14 2.25
N PRO A 528 -13.13 41.40 2.10
CA PRO A 528 -12.12 40.41 1.72
C PRO A 528 -11.18 40.00 2.85
N PHE A 529 -10.68 38.75 2.89
CA PHE A 529 -9.47 38.41 3.66
C PHE A 529 -8.57 37.32 3.04
N ALA A 530 -7.30 37.72 2.96
CA ALA A 530 -6.00 37.06 2.77
C ALA A 530 -5.91 35.55 2.46
N VAL A 531 -5.26 35.26 1.32
CA VAL A 531 -4.73 33.95 0.92
C VAL A 531 -3.40 33.70 1.65
N MET A 532 -3.32 32.62 2.44
CA MET A 532 -2.06 31.94 2.72
C MET A 532 -1.88 30.85 1.66
N GLN A 533 -0.85 31.00 0.81
CA GLN A 533 -0.43 29.96 -0.12
C GLN A 533 0.50 29.00 0.63
N SER A 534 0.03 27.78 0.91
CA SER A 534 0.90 26.62 1.10
C SER A 534 0.91 25.84 -0.21
N GLU A 535 1.99 25.94 -0.98
CA GLU A 535 2.18 25.18 -2.22
C GLU A 535 2.70 23.78 -1.89
N GLY A 536 1.89 22.78 -2.22
CA GLY A 536 2.19 21.36 -2.09
C GLY A 536 1.07 20.50 -2.67
N ILE A 537 0.63 20.80 -3.90
CA ILE A 537 -0.46 20.06 -4.56
C ILE A 537 0.14 18.94 -5.42
N SER A 538 0.16 17.73 -4.86
CA SER A 538 0.22 16.48 -5.61
C SER A 538 -1.00 16.38 -6.53
N ARG A 539 -0.77 16.15 -7.84
CA ARG A 539 -1.82 15.96 -8.85
C ARG A 539 -2.48 14.59 -8.67
N ARG A 540 -3.53 14.48 -7.85
CA ARG A 540 -4.36 13.26 -7.73
C ARG A 540 -5.54 13.28 -8.71
N ALA A 541 -5.75 12.18 -9.43
CA ALA A 541 -6.91 11.97 -10.29
C ALA A 541 -8.21 11.95 -9.46
N GLY A 542 -9.29 12.56 -9.95
CA GLY A 542 -10.63 12.52 -9.32
C GLY A 542 -11.60 11.65 -10.13
N TYR A 543 -12.52 10.97 -9.44
CA TYR A 543 -13.60 10.17 -10.03
C TYR A 543 -14.95 10.58 -9.42
N ILE A 544 -16.04 10.44 -10.19
CA ILE A 544 -17.43 10.63 -9.75
C ILE A 544 -18.24 9.47 -10.32
N THR A 545 -18.99 8.75 -9.49
CA THR A 545 -19.95 7.72 -9.89
C THR A 545 -21.34 8.12 -9.40
N ILE A 546 -22.34 8.07 -10.27
CA ILE A 546 -23.74 8.39 -9.94
C ILE A 546 -24.63 7.24 -10.41
N ASP A 547 -25.49 6.75 -9.52
CA ASP A 547 -26.55 5.80 -9.88
C ASP A 547 -27.88 6.54 -9.87
N ALA A 548 -28.67 6.41 -10.94
CA ALA A 548 -29.89 7.19 -11.11
C ALA A 548 -31.03 6.31 -11.65
N ASP A 549 -31.68 5.58 -10.75
CA ASP A 549 -32.73 4.63 -11.09
C ASP A 549 -34.12 5.30 -11.11
N GLU A 550 -34.30 6.35 -11.93
CA GLU A 550 -35.59 7.02 -12.10
C GLU A 550 -36.20 6.83 -13.49
N THR A 551 -37.46 6.41 -13.55
CA THR A 551 -38.27 6.44 -14.78
C THR A 551 -38.94 7.81 -14.96
N ALA A 552 -38.50 8.59 -15.96
CA ALA A 552 -39.13 9.86 -16.30
C ALA A 552 -40.56 9.65 -16.85
N GLN A 553 -41.59 10.14 -16.15
CA GLN A 553 -42.98 10.14 -16.66
C GLN A 553 -43.20 11.29 -17.66
N PRO A 554 -43.72 11.02 -18.88
CA PRO A 554 -43.94 12.05 -19.89
C PRO A 554 -45.26 12.80 -19.62
N GLY A 555 -45.24 13.91 -18.87
CA GLY A 555 -46.52 14.49 -18.46
C GLY A 555 -46.61 15.85 -17.76
N SER A 556 -45.64 16.77 -17.76
CA SER A 556 -45.91 18.19 -17.44
C SER A 556 -44.73 19.11 -17.77
N GLY A 557 -45.01 20.27 -18.37
CA GLY A 557 -44.00 21.21 -18.86
C GLY A 557 -43.03 21.74 -17.80
N GLN A 558 -41.76 21.75 -18.16
CA GLN A 558 -40.54 22.03 -17.37
C GLN A 558 -40.04 20.83 -16.55
N HIS A 559 -39.22 20.01 -17.18
CA HIS A 559 -38.48 18.92 -16.55
C HIS A 559 -37.13 19.44 -16.05
N GLN A 560 -36.83 19.19 -14.77
CA GLN A 560 -35.53 19.47 -14.13
C GLN A 560 -34.51 18.38 -14.54
N PRO A 561 -33.19 18.63 -14.47
CA PRO A 561 -32.18 17.59 -14.66
C PRO A 561 -32.31 16.47 -13.61
N ILE A 562 -31.89 15.25 -13.96
CA ILE A 562 -31.85 14.13 -13.00
C ILE A 562 -30.79 14.42 -11.94
N VAL A 563 -29.60 14.86 -12.37
CA VAL A 563 -28.54 15.36 -11.50
C VAL A 563 -27.88 16.58 -12.13
N GLU A 564 -27.58 17.58 -11.30
CA GLU A 564 -26.85 18.80 -11.64
C GLU A 564 -25.60 18.89 -10.76
N ILE A 565 -24.42 18.97 -11.37
CA ILE A 565 -23.13 19.03 -10.66
C ILE A 565 -22.51 20.41 -10.90
N ASP A 566 -22.23 21.14 -9.82
CA ASP A 566 -21.59 22.45 -9.86
C ASP A 566 -20.10 22.32 -10.26
N GLN A 567 -19.65 23.20 -11.16
CA GLN A 567 -18.29 23.16 -11.70
C GLN A 567 -17.22 23.66 -10.70
N SER A 568 -17.56 24.37 -9.63
CA SER A 568 -16.60 24.69 -8.56
C SER A 568 -15.97 23.42 -7.95
N PHE A 569 -16.70 22.30 -7.96
CA PHE A 569 -16.20 20.98 -7.58
C PHE A 569 -15.20 20.39 -8.60
N LEU A 570 -15.27 20.81 -9.87
CA LEU A 570 -14.49 20.29 -10.99
C LEU A 570 -13.27 21.18 -11.36
N GLU A 571 -13.28 22.47 -11.01
CA GLU A 571 -12.27 23.47 -11.40
C GLU A 571 -10.86 23.21 -10.85
N SER A 572 -10.72 22.41 -9.77
CA SER A 572 -9.41 22.00 -9.26
C SER A 572 -8.81 20.77 -9.94
N ARG A 573 -9.58 20.01 -10.76
CA ARG A 573 -9.16 18.68 -11.27
C ARG A 573 -9.34 18.43 -12.77
N PHE A 574 -10.06 19.28 -13.51
CA PHE A 574 -10.36 19.08 -14.94
C PHE A 574 -9.75 20.17 -15.84
N HIS A 575 -8.42 20.19 -15.99
CA HIS A 575 -7.78 21.05 -16.99
C HIS A 575 -7.91 20.43 -18.40
N ALA A 576 -8.51 21.19 -19.33
CA ALA A 576 -8.44 21.25 -20.80
C ALA A 576 -8.01 20.06 -21.72
N GLY A 577 -7.48 18.94 -21.24
CA GLY A 577 -6.76 17.94 -22.04
C GLY A 577 -7.56 16.69 -22.39
N ALA A 578 -8.31 16.09 -21.48
CA ALA A 578 -9.05 14.87 -21.78
C ALA A 578 -10.29 14.70 -20.90
N ILE A 579 -11.33 14.07 -21.44
CA ILE A 579 -12.55 13.73 -20.72
C ILE A 579 -13.01 12.35 -21.18
N SER A 580 -13.32 11.46 -20.25
CA SER A 580 -14.09 10.26 -20.53
C SER A 580 -15.40 10.29 -19.75
N VAL A 581 -16.48 9.89 -20.41
CA VAL A 581 -17.81 9.72 -19.82
C VAL A 581 -18.31 8.35 -20.18
N GLU A 582 -18.75 7.56 -19.21
CA GLU A 582 -19.33 6.23 -19.42
C GLU A 582 -20.62 6.07 -18.60
N ALA A 583 -21.54 5.24 -19.09
CA ALA A 583 -22.80 4.93 -18.42
C ALA A 583 -23.40 3.62 -18.95
N TRP A 584 -24.15 2.92 -18.10
CA TRP A 584 -25.13 1.94 -18.54
C TRP A 584 -26.44 2.65 -18.89
N ILE A 585 -27.03 2.29 -20.03
CA ILE A 585 -28.30 2.89 -20.47
C ILE A 585 -29.29 1.84 -20.95
N LYS A 586 -30.58 2.09 -20.70
CA LYS A 586 -31.71 1.30 -21.21
C LYS A 586 -32.77 2.24 -21.76
N LEU A 587 -33.03 2.19 -23.06
CA LEU A 587 -33.97 3.10 -23.74
C LEU A 587 -35.43 2.63 -23.57
N ALA A 588 -36.32 3.52 -23.13
CA ALA A 588 -37.77 3.28 -23.08
C ALA A 588 -38.50 3.72 -24.37
N SER A 589 -37.96 4.71 -25.08
CA SER A 589 -38.39 5.04 -26.44
C SER A 589 -37.23 5.48 -27.32
N TYR A 590 -37.49 5.88 -28.57
CA TYR A 590 -36.46 6.36 -29.50
C TYR A 590 -36.57 7.87 -29.70
N PRO A 591 -35.43 8.59 -29.85
CA PRO A 591 -35.49 10.01 -30.19
C PRO A 591 -36.27 10.23 -31.49
N ILE A 592 -37.25 11.14 -31.48
CA ILE A 592 -38.18 11.34 -32.60
C ILE A 592 -37.43 11.85 -33.85
N ALA A 593 -37.61 11.26 -35.03
CA ALA A 593 -36.87 11.64 -36.25
C ALA A 593 -37.26 13.00 -36.91
N GLY A 594 -37.99 13.88 -36.21
CA GLY A 594 -38.62 15.08 -36.80
C GLY A 594 -37.71 16.28 -37.08
N ASN A 595 -36.54 16.36 -36.44
CA ASN A 595 -35.54 17.41 -36.68
C ASN A 595 -34.16 16.92 -36.20
N GLN A 596 -33.28 16.52 -37.14
CA GLN A 596 -32.02 15.81 -36.81
C GLN A 596 -31.09 16.57 -35.85
N ASN A 597 -31.21 17.90 -35.77
CA ASN A 597 -30.40 18.69 -34.85
C ASN A 597 -30.99 18.81 -33.43
N TYR A 598 -32.23 18.38 -33.21
CA TYR A 598 -32.98 18.73 -31.98
C TYR A 598 -33.65 17.58 -31.23
N ASN A 599 -33.50 16.34 -31.69
CA ASN A 599 -34.14 15.19 -31.04
C ASN A 599 -33.07 14.18 -30.68
N LYS A 600 -32.51 14.28 -29.48
CA LYS A 600 -31.51 13.34 -28.94
C LYS A 600 -31.75 13.15 -27.45
N TYR A 601 -31.37 11.99 -26.92
CA TYR A 601 -31.42 11.69 -25.49
C TYR A 601 -30.05 11.92 -24.87
N VAL A 602 -29.94 13.00 -24.10
CA VAL A 602 -28.68 13.39 -23.47
C VAL A 602 -28.45 12.54 -22.22
N ILE A 603 -27.30 11.90 -22.17
CA ILE A 603 -26.89 11.04 -21.06
C ILE A 603 -26.07 11.87 -20.09
N ALA A 604 -25.05 12.56 -20.61
CA ALA A 604 -24.33 13.58 -19.87
C ALA A 604 -23.84 14.70 -20.79
N GLN A 605 -23.78 15.93 -20.27
CA GLN A 605 -23.22 17.07 -20.98
C GLN A 605 -22.63 18.09 -19.99
N ASN A 606 -21.63 18.85 -20.43
CA ASN A 606 -21.16 20.01 -19.69
C ASN A 606 -21.59 21.30 -20.40
N GLY A 607 -22.24 22.20 -19.66
CA GLY A 607 -22.16 23.65 -19.81
C GLY A 607 -23.42 24.43 -20.21
N GLU A 608 -23.39 25.76 -19.99
CA GLU A 608 -24.54 26.71 -20.08
C GLU A 608 -24.48 27.79 -21.20
N GLN A 609 -23.42 27.88 -22.03
CA GLN A 609 -23.51 28.38 -23.44
C GLN A 609 -22.22 28.20 -24.29
N GLY A 610 -22.31 27.43 -25.38
CA GLY A 610 -21.43 27.46 -26.56
C GLY A 610 -20.25 26.51 -26.68
N TYR A 611 -19.73 25.93 -25.59
CA TYR A 611 -18.47 25.16 -25.62
C TYR A 611 -18.54 23.80 -24.92
N HIS A 612 -19.41 22.93 -25.41
CA HIS A 612 -19.82 21.75 -24.66
C HIS A 612 -19.27 20.45 -25.24
N TRP A 613 -19.03 19.48 -24.37
CA TRP A 613 -19.05 18.07 -24.74
C TRP A 613 -20.40 17.47 -24.31
N GLN A 614 -20.82 16.42 -25.01
CA GLN A 614 -22.05 15.70 -24.70
C GLN A 614 -21.94 14.25 -25.18
N LEU A 615 -22.44 13.33 -24.37
CA LEU A 615 -22.70 11.92 -24.70
C LEU A 615 -24.21 11.73 -24.80
N PHE A 616 -24.71 11.23 -25.93
CA PHE A 616 -26.15 11.09 -26.17
C PHE A 616 -26.51 9.96 -27.14
N VAL A 617 -27.80 9.63 -27.25
CA VAL A 617 -28.36 8.77 -28.31
C VAL A 617 -29.09 9.61 -29.35
N ASN A 618 -28.75 9.45 -30.63
CA ASN A 618 -29.32 10.21 -31.75
C ASN A 618 -30.61 9.55 -32.34
N PRO A 619 -31.35 10.18 -33.27
CA PRO A 619 -32.54 9.58 -33.90
C PRO A 619 -32.29 8.29 -34.68
N ASP A 620 -31.06 8.07 -35.11
CA ASP A 620 -30.61 6.83 -35.76
C ASP A 620 -30.27 5.74 -34.73
N ARG A 621 -30.58 5.99 -33.45
CA ARG A 621 -30.45 5.06 -32.31
C ARG A 621 -29.00 4.71 -32.00
N LYS A 622 -28.06 5.62 -32.26
CA LYS A 622 -26.63 5.38 -32.06
C LYS A 622 -26.11 6.26 -30.93
N ALA A 623 -25.17 5.72 -30.15
CA ALA A 623 -24.40 6.50 -29.19
C ALA A 623 -23.51 7.50 -29.93
N VAL A 624 -23.45 8.74 -29.43
CA VAL A 624 -22.70 9.84 -30.03
C VAL A 624 -21.94 10.60 -28.95
N MET A 625 -20.63 10.72 -29.13
CA MET A 625 -19.80 11.67 -28.40
C MET A 625 -19.61 12.89 -29.28
N SER A 626 -20.04 14.05 -28.79
CA SER A 626 -20.06 15.28 -29.54
C SER A 626 -19.37 16.40 -28.78
N TYR A 627 -18.69 17.26 -29.51
CA TYR A 627 -17.94 18.38 -28.96
C TYR A 627 -18.11 19.63 -29.82
N CYS A 628 -18.44 20.75 -29.17
CA CYS A 628 -18.53 22.07 -29.78
C CYS A 628 -17.28 22.89 -29.41
N GLY A 629 -16.43 23.16 -30.40
CA GLY A 629 -15.26 24.01 -30.20
C GLY A 629 -15.58 25.51 -30.26
N THR A 630 -14.53 26.33 -30.21
CA THR A 630 -14.64 27.80 -30.31
C THR A 630 -15.30 28.33 -31.59
N ASP A 631 -15.40 27.50 -32.61
CA ASP A 631 -16.01 27.82 -33.89
C ASP A 631 -17.52 27.54 -33.95
N TRP A 632 -18.13 27.11 -32.84
CA TRP A 632 -19.56 26.76 -32.76
C TRP A 632 -19.97 25.63 -33.72
N VAL A 633 -19.00 24.84 -34.18
CA VAL A 633 -19.24 23.69 -35.04
C VAL A 633 -19.21 22.43 -34.18
N TRP A 634 -20.37 21.78 -34.09
CA TRP A 634 -20.47 20.45 -33.50
C TRP A 634 -19.73 19.42 -34.34
N ARG A 635 -18.97 18.58 -33.65
CA ARG A 635 -18.19 17.49 -34.20
C ARG A 635 -18.54 16.24 -33.44
N GLU A 636 -18.78 15.16 -34.17
CA GLU A 636 -19.42 13.97 -33.63
C GLU A 636 -18.63 12.73 -34.02
N ALA A 637 -18.30 11.91 -33.03
CA ALA A 637 -18.02 10.49 -33.23
C ALA A 637 -19.34 9.74 -33.00
N VAL A 638 -19.76 8.95 -33.98
CA VAL A 638 -21.05 8.24 -33.98
C VAL A 638 -20.77 6.75 -33.97
N GLY A 639 -21.33 6.03 -32.99
CA GLY A 639 -21.26 4.57 -32.93
C GLY A 639 -21.93 3.89 -34.13
N THR A 640 -21.67 2.61 -34.32
CA THR A 640 -22.20 1.84 -35.46
C THR A 640 -23.42 1.01 -35.06
N THR A 641 -23.52 0.60 -33.80
CA THR A 641 -24.62 -0.18 -33.23
C THR A 641 -25.89 0.66 -33.06
N GLU A 642 -26.99 0.17 -33.63
CA GLU A 642 -28.33 0.67 -33.31
C GLU A 642 -28.78 0.07 -31.97
N LEU A 643 -29.10 0.93 -31.01
CA LEU A 643 -29.55 0.56 -29.68
C LEU A 643 -31.02 0.12 -29.73
N GLU A 644 -31.32 -1.00 -29.08
CA GLU A 644 -32.67 -1.57 -28.96
C GLU A 644 -33.40 -0.97 -27.74
N LEU A 645 -34.73 -0.91 -27.78
CA LEU A 645 -35.53 -0.56 -26.60
C LEU A 645 -35.44 -1.69 -25.57
N ASP A 646 -35.61 -1.33 -24.30
CA ASP A 646 -35.68 -2.26 -23.16
C ASP A 646 -34.45 -3.17 -23.00
N ARG A 647 -33.31 -2.79 -23.56
CA ARG A 647 -32.03 -3.51 -23.43
C ARG A 647 -30.96 -2.61 -22.83
N TRP A 648 -30.20 -3.14 -21.88
CA TRP A 648 -29.04 -2.47 -21.31
C TRP A 648 -27.87 -2.47 -22.29
N TYR A 649 -27.24 -1.31 -22.43
CA TYR A 649 -25.97 -1.12 -23.15
C TYR A 649 -25.02 -0.33 -22.26
N HIS A 650 -23.76 -0.75 -22.19
CA HIS A 650 -22.70 0.10 -21.69
C HIS A 650 -22.24 1.00 -22.82
N ILE A 651 -22.18 2.31 -22.62
CA ILE A 651 -21.64 3.24 -23.60
C ILE A 651 -20.58 4.14 -22.98
N ALA A 652 -19.58 4.53 -23.76
CA ALA A 652 -18.59 5.51 -23.35
C ALA A 652 -18.26 6.50 -24.46
N GLY A 653 -18.09 7.77 -24.11
CA GLY A 653 -17.57 8.83 -24.96
C GLY A 653 -16.24 9.34 -24.43
N VAL A 654 -15.21 9.35 -25.26
CA VAL A 654 -13.87 9.84 -24.87
C VAL A 654 -13.47 11.01 -25.76
N LYS A 655 -12.99 12.08 -25.12
CA LYS A 655 -12.30 13.21 -25.74
C LYS A 655 -10.84 13.15 -25.31
N ARG A 656 -9.93 12.90 -26.25
CA ARG A 656 -8.49 12.84 -26.00
C ARG A 656 -7.79 14.02 -26.67
N ALA A 657 -6.96 14.79 -25.96
CA ALA A 657 -6.02 15.72 -26.59
C ALA A 657 -4.69 15.00 -26.84
N LEU A 658 -4.32 14.87 -28.11
CA LEU A 658 -3.00 14.42 -28.52
C LEU A 658 -2.11 15.64 -28.74
N LYS A 659 -0.92 15.62 -28.12
CA LYS A 659 0.09 16.67 -28.26
C LYS A 659 0.74 16.57 -29.65
N GLN A 660 0.54 17.58 -30.51
CA GLN A 660 1.15 17.57 -31.85
C GLN A 660 2.44 18.41 -31.88
N GLY A 661 3.60 17.74 -31.87
CA GLY A 661 4.90 18.28 -32.28
C GLY A 661 5.48 19.45 -31.46
N ALA A 662 6.76 19.73 -31.69
CA ALA A 662 7.59 20.67 -30.90
C ALA A 662 7.15 22.16 -30.91
N SER A 663 6.07 22.53 -31.61
CA SER A 663 5.61 23.92 -31.74
C SER A 663 4.35 24.23 -30.90
N GLY A 664 4.32 23.78 -29.66
CA GLY A 664 3.66 24.39 -28.49
C GLY A 664 2.16 24.77 -28.47
N TRP A 665 1.41 24.75 -29.58
CA TRP A 665 0.07 25.38 -29.62
C TRP A 665 -1.02 24.62 -30.41
N ASN A 666 -0.71 23.46 -31.01
CA ASN A 666 -1.71 22.65 -31.73
C ASN A 666 -1.92 21.32 -30.99
N TYR A 667 -3.07 21.16 -30.33
CA TYR A 667 -3.52 19.86 -29.86
C TYR A 667 -4.52 19.30 -30.88
N GLU A 668 -4.34 18.05 -31.29
CA GLU A 668 -5.40 17.35 -32.02
C GLU A 668 -6.35 16.75 -30.99
N THR A 669 -7.65 16.98 -31.15
CA THR A 669 -8.64 16.38 -30.25
C THR A 669 -9.30 15.24 -30.98
N HIS A 670 -9.22 14.04 -30.41
CA HIS A 670 -9.90 12.86 -30.90
C HIS A 670 -11.18 12.68 -30.09
N LEU A 671 -12.28 12.40 -30.79
CA LEU A 671 -13.52 11.93 -30.16
C LEU A 671 -13.66 10.45 -30.48
N GLU A 672 -13.96 9.66 -29.47
CA GLU A 672 -14.17 8.22 -29.56
C GLU A 672 -15.50 7.87 -28.90
N VAL A 673 -16.22 6.91 -29.46
CA VAL A 673 -17.43 6.31 -28.88
C VAL A 673 -17.26 4.81 -28.81
N TYR A 674 -17.56 4.26 -27.65
CA TYR A 674 -17.56 2.84 -27.36
C TYR A 674 -18.97 2.37 -27.01
N VAL A 675 -19.33 1.17 -27.47
CA VAL A 675 -20.57 0.48 -27.07
C VAL A 675 -20.18 -0.94 -26.64
N ASN A 676 -20.58 -1.33 -25.43
CA ASN A 676 -20.20 -2.58 -24.77
C ASN A 676 -18.67 -2.82 -24.81
N GLY A 677 -17.90 -1.76 -24.58
CA GLY A 677 -16.44 -1.79 -24.56
C GLY A 677 -15.76 -1.82 -25.94
N GLN A 678 -16.51 -1.93 -27.04
CA GLN A 678 -15.96 -1.93 -28.41
C GLN A 678 -15.91 -0.52 -28.99
N LEU A 679 -14.78 -0.12 -29.57
CA LEU A 679 -14.66 1.15 -30.29
C LEU A 679 -15.52 1.10 -31.56
N GLU A 680 -16.51 1.99 -31.66
CA GLU A 680 -17.43 1.99 -32.80
C GLU A 680 -17.37 3.25 -33.65
N GLY A 681 -17.03 4.39 -33.05
CA GLY A 681 -16.98 5.67 -33.74
C GLY A 681 -15.75 6.46 -33.33
N MET A 682 -15.06 7.04 -34.31
CA MET A 682 -13.90 7.90 -34.07
C MET A 682 -13.92 9.11 -35.01
N LEU A 683 -13.57 10.27 -34.49
CA LEU A 683 -13.35 11.48 -35.27
C LEU A 683 -11.97 12.06 -34.96
N GLU A 684 -11.06 11.95 -35.92
CA GLU A 684 -9.73 12.57 -35.88
C GLU A 684 -9.79 13.96 -36.54
N LYS A 685 -9.73 15.03 -35.75
CA LYS A 685 -9.65 16.38 -36.32
C LYS A 685 -8.89 17.35 -35.41
N ALA A 686 -7.97 18.11 -36.01
CA ALA A 686 -7.32 19.23 -35.33
C ALA A 686 -8.37 20.23 -34.82
N LEU A 687 -8.44 20.36 -33.49
CA LEU A 687 -9.41 21.16 -32.78
C LEU A 687 -8.67 22.22 -31.98
N ARG A 688 -9.10 23.48 -32.06
CA ARG A 688 -8.54 24.50 -31.18
C ARG A 688 -8.96 24.17 -29.74
N PRO A 689 -8.02 24.17 -28.77
CA PRO A 689 -8.34 24.02 -27.36
C PRO A 689 -9.39 25.04 -26.93
N LEU A 690 -10.23 24.69 -25.95
CA LEU A 690 -11.11 25.67 -25.32
C LEU A 690 -10.27 26.74 -24.61
N PRO A 691 -10.72 28.01 -24.61
CA PRO A 691 -10.30 28.93 -23.57
C PRO A 691 -10.70 28.33 -22.20
N PRO A 692 -9.85 28.39 -21.18
CA PRO A 692 -10.05 27.74 -19.88
C PRO A 692 -11.18 28.33 -19.02
N ASN A 693 -12.17 29.01 -19.62
CA ASN A 693 -13.14 29.85 -18.92
C ASN A 693 -14.59 29.36 -19.11
N ASP A 694 -14.83 28.14 -19.58
CA ASP A 694 -16.21 27.63 -19.61
C ASP A 694 -16.57 27.10 -18.23
N THR A 695 -17.42 27.83 -17.50
CA THR A 695 -17.81 27.61 -16.10
C THR A 695 -19.18 26.91 -15.98
N GLY A 696 -19.55 26.12 -16.98
CA GLY A 696 -20.88 25.55 -17.08
C GLY A 696 -21.03 24.19 -16.39
N LYS A 697 -22.18 23.99 -15.72
CA LYS A 697 -22.53 22.80 -14.95
C LYS A 697 -22.57 21.52 -15.78
N VAL A 698 -22.40 20.36 -15.13
CA VAL A 698 -22.63 19.06 -15.75
C VAL A 698 -24.06 18.59 -15.47
N TYR A 699 -24.74 18.16 -16.52
CA TYR A 699 -26.13 17.69 -16.48
C TYR A 699 -26.20 16.22 -16.90
N ILE A 700 -26.89 15.39 -16.12
CA ILE A 700 -27.16 13.98 -16.42
C ILE A 700 -28.65 13.80 -16.74
N GLY A 701 -28.94 13.04 -17.80
CA GLY A 701 -30.29 12.71 -18.25
C GLY A 701 -31.12 13.86 -18.84
N ASN A 702 -30.58 15.08 -18.92
CA ASN A 702 -31.28 16.27 -19.43
C ASN A 702 -30.30 17.31 -20.02
N SER A 703 -30.83 18.21 -20.85
CA SER A 703 -30.15 19.43 -21.33
C SER A 703 -30.96 20.67 -20.95
N PRO A 704 -30.43 21.63 -20.15
CA PRO A 704 -31.19 22.75 -19.61
C PRO A 704 -31.64 23.73 -20.69
N TYR A 705 -31.03 23.71 -21.87
CA TYR A 705 -31.34 24.63 -22.97
C TYR A 705 -32.57 24.26 -23.77
N TRP A 706 -32.88 22.97 -23.76
CA TRP A 706 -33.78 22.43 -24.74
C TRP A 706 -34.76 21.49 -24.07
N THR A 707 -35.99 21.98 -23.92
CA THR A 707 -37.10 21.31 -23.24
C THR A 707 -37.60 20.02 -23.91
N ILE A 708 -36.86 19.46 -24.87
CA ILE A 708 -37.23 18.30 -25.71
C ILE A 708 -36.19 17.16 -25.61
N PHE A 709 -35.15 17.30 -24.76
CA PHE A 709 -33.95 16.47 -24.81
C PHE A 709 -33.75 15.55 -23.59
N ASN A 710 -34.82 15.32 -22.82
CA ASN A 710 -34.76 14.42 -21.69
C ASN A 710 -34.47 13.01 -22.16
N PHE A 711 -33.60 12.31 -21.45
CA PHE A 711 -33.43 10.88 -21.63
C PHE A 711 -34.75 10.17 -21.29
N ASP A 712 -35.20 9.30 -22.21
CA ASP A 712 -36.42 8.52 -22.03
C ASP A 712 -36.04 7.04 -21.86
N GLY A 713 -35.79 6.65 -20.61
CA GLY A 713 -35.22 5.35 -20.23
C GLY A 713 -34.61 5.37 -18.83
N SER A 714 -33.78 4.35 -18.52
CA SER A 714 -32.97 4.26 -17.31
C SER A 714 -31.49 4.52 -17.62
N ILE A 715 -30.77 5.19 -16.71
CA ILE A 715 -29.32 5.41 -16.76
C ILE A 715 -28.73 4.88 -15.45
N GLY A 716 -27.79 3.93 -15.53
CA GLY A 716 -27.06 3.39 -14.39
C GLY A 716 -25.56 3.72 -14.46
N GLU A 717 -24.91 3.83 -13.31
CA GLU A 717 -23.46 4.03 -13.16
C GLU A 717 -22.82 5.08 -14.10
N VAL A 718 -23.30 6.32 -14.07
CA VAL A 718 -22.64 7.39 -14.83
C VAL A 718 -21.30 7.71 -14.18
N ARG A 719 -20.23 7.65 -14.97
CA ARG A 719 -18.87 7.98 -14.53
C ARG A 719 -18.24 9.02 -15.43
N ILE A 720 -17.58 10.01 -14.83
CA ILE A 720 -16.90 11.10 -15.54
C ILE A 720 -15.46 11.23 -15.02
N SER A 721 -14.48 11.19 -15.92
CA SER A 721 -13.05 11.28 -15.56
C SER A 721 -12.29 12.27 -16.45
N SER A 722 -11.29 12.94 -15.86
CA SER A 722 -10.35 13.84 -16.55
C SER A 722 -9.20 13.09 -17.24
N VAL A 723 -9.13 11.77 -17.08
CA VAL A 723 -8.12 10.90 -17.71
C VAL A 723 -8.82 10.04 -18.77
N PRO A 724 -8.29 9.94 -20.00
CA PRO A 724 -8.81 9.00 -20.96
C PRO A 724 -8.53 7.58 -20.44
N ARG A 725 -9.58 6.82 -20.10
CA ARG A 725 -9.42 5.38 -19.87
C ARG A 725 -9.06 4.71 -21.20
N ALA A 726 -7.98 3.93 -21.18
CA ALA A 726 -7.54 3.19 -22.35
C ALA A 726 -8.52 2.02 -22.58
N TYR A 727 -9.51 2.24 -23.43
CA TYR A 727 -10.23 1.17 -24.09
C TYR A 727 -9.38 0.74 -25.29
N SER A 728 -8.71 -0.39 -25.19
CA SER A 728 -7.80 -0.87 -26.24
C SER A 728 -8.54 -1.01 -27.57
N SER A 729 -7.97 -0.45 -28.63
CA SER A 729 -8.54 -0.56 -29.97
C SER A 729 -8.49 -2.02 -30.46
N PRO A 730 -9.38 -2.44 -31.38
CA PRO A 730 -9.35 -3.78 -31.96
C PRO A 730 -8.04 -4.15 -32.70
N GLU A 731 -7.17 -3.17 -32.99
CA GLU A 731 -5.90 -3.43 -33.69
C GLU A 731 -4.81 -4.03 -32.77
N ASP A 732 -4.98 -3.97 -31.44
CA ASP A 732 -3.97 -4.41 -30.46
C ASP A 732 -4.13 -5.85 -29.96
N GLY A 733 -5.07 -6.64 -30.50
CA GLY A 733 -5.16 -8.10 -30.26
C GLY A 733 -5.41 -8.56 -28.81
N ARG A 734 -5.55 -7.65 -27.83
CA ARG A 734 -5.84 -7.98 -26.42
C ARG A 734 -7.35 -8.05 -26.21
N TYR A 735 -7.87 -9.27 -26.16
CA TYR A 735 -9.27 -9.54 -25.87
C TYR A 735 -9.52 -9.55 -24.36
N GLY A 736 -10.21 -8.53 -23.83
CA GLY A 736 -11.01 -8.66 -22.61
C GLY A 736 -12.44 -8.99 -23.00
N TRP A 737 -12.82 -10.27 -23.01
CA TRP A 737 -14.23 -10.65 -23.14
C TRP A 737 -14.90 -10.43 -21.78
N TYR A 738 -15.90 -9.54 -21.72
CA TYR A 738 -16.99 -9.74 -20.77
C TYR A 738 -17.86 -10.88 -21.33
N ASN A 739 -17.94 -12.00 -20.61
CA ASN A 739 -18.70 -13.15 -21.05
C ASN A 739 -20.21 -12.86 -20.89
N PRO A 740 -21.06 -13.11 -21.90
CA PRO A 740 -22.52 -12.94 -21.79
C PRO A 740 -23.23 -13.90 -20.82
N GLY A 741 -22.49 -14.67 -20.03
CA GLY A 741 -22.99 -15.72 -19.15
C GLY A 741 -23.38 -15.26 -17.75
N ASP A 742 -22.97 -14.05 -17.34
CA ASP A 742 -23.16 -13.54 -15.97
C ASP A 742 -24.50 -12.81 -15.77
N VAL A 743 -25.45 -13.03 -16.68
CA VAL A 743 -26.79 -12.44 -16.64
C VAL A 743 -27.78 -13.53 -16.20
N ASN A 744 -28.32 -13.41 -14.99
CA ASN A 744 -29.46 -14.26 -14.61
C ASN A 744 -30.71 -13.90 -15.45
N GLN A 745 -31.78 -14.71 -15.35
CA GLN A 745 -33.00 -14.51 -16.16
C GLN A 745 -33.71 -13.16 -15.95
N ASP A 746 -33.27 -12.35 -14.98
CA ASP A 746 -33.83 -11.04 -14.64
C ASP A 746 -32.93 -9.85 -15.01
N GLY A 747 -31.78 -10.07 -15.65
CA GLY A 747 -31.00 -8.97 -16.25
C GLY A 747 -30.15 -8.15 -15.27
N MET A 748 -29.88 -8.65 -14.07
CA MET A 748 -29.01 -8.00 -13.06
C MET A 748 -27.63 -8.67 -13.04
N VAL A 749 -26.57 -7.86 -13.08
CA VAL A 749 -25.17 -8.28 -12.90
C VAL A 749 -24.79 -8.04 -11.43
N ASN A 750 -24.41 -9.10 -10.71
CA ASN A 750 -23.79 -8.98 -9.39
C ASN A 750 -22.28 -8.85 -9.59
N LEU A 751 -21.68 -7.70 -9.25
CA LEU A 751 -20.23 -7.54 -9.18
C LEU A 751 -19.84 -6.78 -7.90
N LEU A 752 -19.40 -7.55 -6.90
CA LEU A 752 -18.42 -7.12 -5.90
C LEU A 752 -17.02 -7.45 -6.46
N ASP A 753 -16.07 -6.56 -6.22
CA ASP A 753 -14.62 -6.65 -6.46
C ASP A 753 -14.08 -6.67 -7.89
N ALA A 754 -13.69 -5.48 -8.36
CA ALA A 754 -12.64 -5.31 -9.38
C ALA A 754 -11.85 -3.99 -9.22
N SER A 755 -11.86 -3.32 -8.06
CA SER A 755 -11.28 -1.97 -7.91
C SER A 755 -9.92 -1.88 -7.21
N GLU A 756 -9.40 -2.92 -6.56
CA GLU A 756 -8.18 -2.78 -5.73
C GLU A 756 -6.84 -2.85 -6.49
N THR A 757 -6.79 -3.38 -7.72
CA THR A 757 -5.49 -3.62 -8.39
C THR A 757 -4.96 -2.49 -9.28
N ALA A 758 -5.65 -1.35 -9.39
CA ALA A 758 -5.19 -0.22 -10.21
C ALA A 758 -4.49 0.91 -9.44
N GLY A 759 -4.49 0.87 -8.10
CA GLY A 759 -4.05 1.99 -7.24
C GLY A 759 -2.56 2.05 -6.90
N GLN A 760 -1.79 0.96 -7.09
CA GLN A 760 -0.41 0.87 -6.58
C GLN A 760 0.71 0.98 -7.64
N TRP A 761 0.39 1.28 -8.91
CA TRP A 761 1.39 1.23 -10.00
C TRP A 761 1.82 2.60 -10.59
N LEU A 762 1.69 3.72 -9.85
CA LEU A 762 2.00 5.05 -10.42
C LEU A 762 2.94 5.95 -9.61
N GLU A 763 3.67 5.46 -8.61
CA GLU A 763 4.62 6.31 -7.86
C GLU A 763 6.12 6.17 -8.23
N ASN A 764 6.52 5.35 -9.21
CA ASN A 764 7.94 5.22 -9.60
C ASN A 764 8.34 5.68 -11.02
N ASP A 765 7.49 6.40 -11.76
CA ASP A 765 7.75 6.75 -13.18
C ASP A 765 8.35 8.16 -13.42
N ASN A 766 9.22 8.67 -12.53
CA ASN A 766 9.90 9.96 -12.72
C ASN A 766 11.43 9.89 -12.53
N ALA A 767 12.09 8.88 -13.09
CA ALA A 767 13.49 8.98 -13.53
C ALA A 767 13.75 7.89 -14.58
N TRP A 768 14.46 8.22 -15.65
CA TRP A 768 14.85 7.33 -16.77
C TRP A 768 13.87 7.20 -17.96
N LEU A 769 13.53 8.33 -18.58
CA LEU A 769 13.18 8.36 -20.01
C LEU A 769 14.16 9.26 -20.78
N ASP A 770 15.40 8.78 -20.95
CA ASP A 770 16.22 9.16 -22.10
C ASP A 770 17.29 8.10 -22.41
N LYS A 771 16.89 7.02 -23.11
CA LYS A 771 17.67 6.30 -24.15
C LYS A 771 16.93 5.06 -24.66
N GLY A 772 16.55 5.10 -25.94
CA GLY A 772 16.34 3.91 -26.78
C GLY A 772 14.92 3.36 -26.80
N GLY A 773 14.08 3.89 -27.70
CA GLY A 773 12.83 3.23 -28.06
C GLY A 773 13.09 1.85 -28.67
N TYR A 774 12.47 0.83 -28.10
CA TYR A 774 12.21 -0.44 -28.76
C TYR A 774 10.69 -0.56 -28.94
N GLU A 775 10.25 -0.52 -30.20
CA GLU A 775 8.92 -0.98 -30.59
C GLU A 775 8.85 -2.48 -30.28
N ILE A 776 7.97 -2.88 -29.36
CA ILE A 776 7.62 -4.29 -29.16
C ILE A 776 6.76 -4.70 -30.36
N ALA A 777 7.38 -5.37 -31.32
CA ALA A 777 6.75 -5.83 -32.54
C ALA A 777 5.78 -6.99 -32.25
N SER A 778 4.61 -6.93 -32.88
CA SER A 778 3.52 -7.92 -32.86
C SER A 778 3.75 -9.10 -33.81
N ASP A 779 5.00 -9.46 -34.07
CA ASP A 779 5.43 -10.41 -35.10
C ASP A 779 5.86 -11.77 -34.53
N GLY A 780 4.96 -12.46 -33.82
CA GLY A 780 5.21 -13.86 -33.42
C GLY A 780 6.25 -14.03 -32.30
N SER A 781 6.38 -13.03 -31.44
CA SER A 781 7.45 -12.87 -30.45
C SER A 781 7.25 -13.63 -29.12
N GLU A 782 6.35 -14.61 -29.05
CA GLU A 782 6.01 -15.35 -27.82
C GLU A 782 6.28 -16.86 -27.92
N ASP A 783 7.27 -17.24 -28.75
CA ASP A 783 7.64 -18.63 -29.03
C ASP A 783 7.79 -19.47 -27.74
N MET A 784 8.43 -18.94 -26.70
CA MET A 784 8.66 -19.70 -25.46
C MET A 784 7.35 -20.03 -24.72
N LEU A 785 6.38 -19.11 -24.73
CA LEU A 785 5.09 -19.31 -24.06
C LEU A 785 4.26 -20.39 -24.73
N LEU A 786 4.32 -20.49 -26.07
CA LEU A 786 3.70 -21.59 -26.79
C LEU A 786 4.30 -22.94 -26.39
N PHE A 787 5.63 -23.02 -26.25
CA PHE A 787 6.32 -24.22 -25.80
C PHE A 787 6.07 -24.58 -24.34
N MET A 788 5.86 -23.58 -23.47
CA MET A 788 5.46 -23.79 -22.08
C MET A 788 3.99 -24.18 -21.94
N ASN A 789 3.11 -23.84 -22.90
CA ASN A 789 1.69 -24.17 -22.85
C ASN A 789 1.43 -25.60 -23.35
N SER A 790 0.93 -26.48 -22.47
CA SER A 790 0.53 -27.82 -22.92
C SER A 790 -0.80 -27.74 -23.65
N THR A 791 -0.81 -28.17 -24.91
CA THR A 791 -2.01 -28.24 -25.76
C THR A 791 -2.69 -29.61 -25.71
N LEU A 792 -2.25 -30.48 -24.81
CA LEU A 792 -2.93 -31.74 -24.56
C LEU A 792 -4.37 -31.45 -24.08
N PRO A 793 -5.36 -32.28 -24.47
CA PRO A 793 -6.69 -32.26 -23.88
C PRO A 793 -6.65 -32.25 -22.35
N GLN A 794 -7.56 -31.55 -21.68
CA GLN A 794 -7.55 -31.40 -20.22
C GLN A 794 -7.60 -32.72 -19.43
N ASP A 795 -8.14 -33.78 -20.03
CA ASP A 795 -8.18 -35.14 -19.46
C ASP A 795 -6.87 -35.91 -19.64
N ARG A 796 -5.87 -35.30 -20.28
CA ARG A 796 -4.57 -35.88 -20.59
C ARG A 796 -3.44 -35.12 -19.94
N VAL A 797 -2.46 -35.86 -19.43
CA VAL A 797 -1.28 -35.32 -18.76
C VAL A 797 -0.03 -36.04 -19.19
N LEU A 798 1.11 -35.37 -19.04
CA LEU A 798 2.41 -36.00 -19.18
C LEU A 798 2.76 -36.74 -17.89
N ALA A 799 2.74 -38.07 -17.93
CA ALA A 799 3.28 -38.85 -16.82
C ALA A 799 4.77 -39.09 -17.04
N PHE A 800 5.59 -38.87 -16.00
CA PHE A 800 6.98 -39.32 -16.03
C PHE A 800 7.43 -40.00 -14.74
N HIS A 801 8.43 -40.85 -14.88
CA HIS A 801 9.20 -41.40 -13.77
C HIS A 801 10.55 -40.68 -13.75
N SER A 802 11.12 -40.42 -12.57
CA SER A 802 12.46 -39.83 -12.46
C SER A 802 13.37 -40.74 -11.67
N GLU A 803 14.62 -40.83 -12.10
CA GLU A 803 15.68 -41.61 -11.47
C GLU A 803 16.84 -40.70 -11.10
N VAL A 804 17.51 -41.01 -10.00
CA VAL A 804 18.75 -40.39 -9.53
C VAL A 804 19.85 -41.45 -9.47
N TRP A 805 21.05 -41.09 -9.92
CA TRP A 805 22.24 -41.93 -9.88
C TRP A 805 22.85 -41.91 -8.48
N ASN A 806 22.92 -43.07 -7.81
CA ASN A 806 23.47 -43.18 -6.46
C ASN A 806 24.96 -43.60 -6.42
N GLY A 807 25.64 -43.58 -7.57
CA GLY A 807 27.04 -44.03 -7.72
C GLY A 807 27.19 -45.50 -8.16
N ALA A 808 26.15 -46.32 -8.08
CA ALA A 808 26.19 -47.73 -8.50
C ALA A 808 25.07 -48.10 -9.48
N GLU A 809 23.88 -47.55 -9.29
CA GLU A 809 22.70 -47.79 -10.12
C GLU A 809 21.78 -46.56 -10.17
N TRP A 810 20.88 -46.55 -11.15
CA TRP A 810 19.79 -45.60 -11.21
C TRP A 810 18.68 -46.04 -10.27
N THR A 811 18.30 -45.16 -9.35
CA THR A 811 17.23 -45.41 -8.38
C THR A 811 16.10 -44.43 -8.60
N ALA A 812 14.86 -44.92 -8.57
CA ALA A 812 13.67 -44.09 -8.63
C ALA A 812 13.73 -42.98 -7.57
N ASN A 813 13.65 -41.72 -8.01
CA ASN A 813 13.59 -40.56 -7.12
C ASN A 813 12.27 -40.51 -6.35
N THR A 814 11.21 -41.04 -6.96
CA THR A 814 9.87 -41.12 -6.37
C THR A 814 9.29 -42.51 -6.61
N GLN A 815 8.61 -43.08 -5.61
CA GLN A 815 7.94 -44.38 -5.74
C GLN A 815 6.73 -44.32 -6.70
N THR A 816 6.18 -43.12 -6.93
CA THR A 816 5.02 -42.88 -7.79
C THR A 816 5.38 -42.00 -8.98
N HIS A 817 4.71 -42.21 -10.11
CA HIS A 817 4.83 -41.36 -11.29
C HIS A 817 4.37 -39.94 -10.97
N GLY A 818 5.13 -38.95 -11.42
CA GLY A 818 4.69 -37.56 -11.41
C GLY A 818 3.85 -37.29 -12.64
N LEU A 819 2.64 -36.77 -12.45
CA LEU A 819 1.79 -36.30 -13.53
C LEU A 819 2.05 -34.81 -13.73
N PHE A 820 2.20 -34.36 -14.97
CA PHE A 820 2.56 -32.98 -15.29
C PHE A 820 1.59 -32.38 -16.29
N SER A 821 1.19 -31.16 -16.00
CA SER A 821 0.46 -30.30 -16.91
C SER A 821 1.00 -28.87 -16.81
N SER A 822 0.90 -28.12 -17.89
CA SER A 822 1.26 -26.71 -17.91
C SER A 822 0.22 -25.91 -18.66
N LYS A 823 -0.06 -24.70 -18.18
CA LYS A 823 -1.03 -23.78 -18.77
C LYS A 823 -0.48 -22.36 -18.74
N VAL A 824 -0.59 -21.66 -19.86
CA VAL A 824 -0.23 -20.24 -19.93
C VAL A 824 -1.51 -19.40 -19.92
N ASN A 825 -1.54 -18.39 -19.05
CA ASN A 825 -2.58 -17.38 -19.02
C ASN A 825 -1.98 -16.02 -19.40
N MET A 826 -2.12 -15.69 -20.68
CA MET A 826 -1.62 -14.43 -21.26
C MET A 826 -2.31 -13.19 -20.67
N ALA A 827 -3.59 -13.31 -20.24
CA ALA A 827 -4.30 -12.16 -19.68
C ALA A 827 -3.69 -11.70 -18.35
N TRP A 828 -3.02 -12.60 -17.63
CA TRP A 828 -2.40 -12.31 -16.33
C TRP A 828 -0.88 -12.35 -16.37
N ASN A 829 -0.27 -12.45 -17.56
CA ASN A 829 1.17 -12.57 -17.72
C ASN A 829 1.77 -13.69 -16.85
N ARG A 830 1.11 -14.86 -16.78
CA ARG A 830 1.52 -15.99 -15.94
C ARG A 830 1.56 -17.31 -16.70
N ALA A 831 2.54 -18.16 -16.38
CA ALA A 831 2.54 -19.56 -16.75
C ALA A 831 2.55 -20.42 -15.49
N TYR A 832 1.84 -21.55 -15.54
CA TYR A 832 1.66 -22.44 -14.41
C TYR A 832 2.14 -23.80 -14.79
N TRP A 833 3.05 -24.36 -14.00
CA TRP A 833 3.40 -25.77 -14.08
C TRP A 833 2.88 -26.49 -12.86
N ARG A 834 2.23 -27.60 -13.10
CA ARG A 834 1.60 -28.40 -12.06
C ARG A 834 2.14 -29.81 -12.11
N LYS A 835 2.62 -30.27 -10.96
CA LYS A 835 3.00 -31.64 -10.65
C LYS A 835 1.90 -32.25 -9.79
N ASP A 836 1.10 -33.08 -10.42
CA ASP A 836 0.01 -33.80 -9.79
C ASP A 836 0.53 -35.08 -9.13
N THR A 837 0.15 -35.28 -7.87
CA THR A 837 0.21 -36.59 -7.21
C THR A 837 -1.20 -37.19 -7.18
N TRP A 838 -1.30 -38.52 -7.18
CA TRP A 838 -2.61 -39.21 -7.14
C TRP A 838 -3.37 -38.96 -5.82
N THR A 839 -2.71 -38.40 -4.81
CA THR A 839 -3.20 -38.18 -3.46
C THR A 839 -3.31 -36.68 -3.17
N GLN A 840 -4.29 -36.03 -3.82
CA GLN A 840 -4.94 -34.75 -3.48
C GLN A 840 -4.11 -33.47 -3.18
N ASN A 841 -2.79 -33.52 -3.04
CA ASN A 841 -1.96 -32.35 -2.72
C ASN A 841 -1.17 -31.90 -3.96
N PHE A 842 -1.38 -30.64 -4.33
CA PHE A 842 -0.81 -30.01 -5.51
C PHE A 842 0.60 -29.51 -5.22
N HIS A 843 1.53 -29.79 -6.14
CA HIS A 843 2.81 -29.10 -6.21
C HIS A 843 2.85 -28.35 -7.53
N GLY A 844 3.22 -27.08 -7.56
CA GLY A 844 3.34 -26.30 -8.78
C GLY A 844 4.43 -25.23 -8.72
N GLU A 845 4.82 -24.79 -9.90
CA GLU A 845 5.70 -23.65 -10.12
C GLU A 845 4.89 -22.55 -10.83
N ILE A 846 5.01 -21.31 -10.34
CA ILE A 846 4.38 -20.14 -10.93
C ILE A 846 5.44 -19.30 -11.60
N PHE A 847 5.21 -18.99 -12.87
CA PHE A 847 6.04 -18.11 -13.66
C PHE A 847 5.32 -16.81 -13.95
N THR A 848 6.03 -15.69 -13.87
CA THR A 848 5.55 -14.36 -14.27
C THR A 848 6.27 -13.89 -15.53
N ILE A 849 5.58 -13.11 -16.35
CA ILE A 849 6.15 -12.48 -17.55
C ILE A 849 6.34 -11.00 -17.23
N GLY A 850 7.60 -10.57 -17.14
CA GLY A 850 7.95 -9.18 -16.88
C GLY A 850 7.70 -8.29 -18.10
N ALA A 851 7.59 -6.98 -17.85
CA ALA A 851 7.45 -5.98 -18.91
C ALA A 851 8.66 -5.93 -19.86
N ASP A 852 9.80 -6.45 -19.43
CA ASP A 852 11.03 -6.62 -20.21
C ASP A 852 11.03 -7.85 -21.14
N GLY A 853 9.93 -8.60 -21.17
CA GLY A 853 9.80 -9.81 -21.99
C GLY A 853 10.60 -10.99 -21.44
N LEU A 854 10.94 -10.99 -20.14
CA LEU A 854 11.54 -12.15 -19.47
C LEU A 854 10.50 -12.90 -18.64
N ILE A 855 10.48 -14.22 -18.80
CA ILE A 855 9.76 -15.19 -17.98
C ILE A 855 10.61 -15.44 -16.72
N ARG A 856 10.01 -15.27 -15.55
CA ARG A 856 10.63 -15.46 -14.25
C ARG A 856 9.93 -16.56 -13.48
N LEU A 857 10.70 -17.46 -12.86
CA LEU A 857 10.18 -18.41 -11.87
C LEU A 857 10.00 -17.67 -10.55
N HIS A 858 8.75 -17.49 -10.11
CA HIS A 858 8.42 -16.70 -8.93
C HIS A 858 8.29 -17.61 -7.69
N THR A 859 7.42 -18.61 -7.73
CA THR A 859 7.23 -19.56 -6.62
C THR A 859 7.37 -21.02 -7.03
N GLU A 860 7.82 -21.85 -6.10
CA GLU A 860 7.81 -23.32 -6.16
C GLU A 860 7.18 -23.83 -4.85
N SER A 861 5.99 -24.43 -4.91
CA SER A 861 5.37 -25.04 -3.72
C SER A 861 6.00 -26.40 -3.43
N PHE A 862 6.24 -26.76 -2.17
CA PHE A 862 6.72 -28.10 -1.84
C PHE A 862 5.56 -29.08 -1.66
N GLY A 863 5.77 -30.33 -2.09
CA GLY A 863 4.86 -31.42 -1.72
C GLY A 863 4.96 -31.73 -0.23
N GLN A 864 3.88 -32.23 0.36
CA GLN A 864 3.90 -32.81 1.71
C GLN A 864 4.94 -33.97 1.74
N ARG A 865 5.92 -33.94 2.64
CA ARG A 865 6.86 -35.07 2.81
C ARG A 865 6.08 -36.30 3.25
N VAL A 866 6.09 -37.35 2.43
CA VAL A 866 5.55 -38.67 2.78
C VAL A 866 6.46 -39.34 3.83
N ASP A 867 5.86 -39.85 4.90
CA ASP A 867 6.43 -40.20 6.21
C ASP A 867 7.52 -41.31 6.27
N GLU A 868 8.02 -41.80 5.14
CA GLU A 868 9.01 -42.88 5.15
C GLU A 868 10.25 -42.48 4.35
N ILE A 869 11.28 -42.02 5.07
CA ILE A 869 12.73 -42.30 4.92
C ILE A 869 13.52 -41.10 5.50
N GLU A 870 13.85 -41.15 6.80
CA GLU A 870 15.21 -41.00 7.37
C GLU A 870 15.18 -41.08 8.93
N PRO A 871 16.21 -41.62 9.60
CA PRO A 871 16.14 -42.00 11.01
C PRO A 871 16.53 -40.88 12.00
N LEU A 872 15.54 -40.40 12.75
CA LEU A 872 15.51 -40.17 14.22
C LEU A 872 16.73 -39.65 15.02
N THR A 873 17.58 -38.75 14.50
CA THR A 873 18.44 -37.94 15.40
C THR A 873 18.33 -36.42 15.20
N GLN A 874 17.09 -35.96 15.00
CA GLN A 874 16.60 -34.56 14.94
C GLN A 874 16.48 -34.00 13.52
N PRO A 875 15.29 -33.52 13.11
CA PRO A 875 14.55 -32.42 13.76
C PRO A 875 13.07 -32.71 14.08
N VAL A 876 12.50 -31.82 14.90
CA VAL A 876 11.09 -31.76 15.31
C VAL A 876 10.21 -31.46 14.08
N PHE A 877 9.18 -32.28 13.87
CA PHE A 877 8.22 -32.18 12.77
C PHE A 877 7.23 -31.02 13.00
N ASP A 878 7.00 -30.22 11.97
CA ASP A 878 6.07 -29.07 11.96
C ASP A 878 4.80 -29.47 11.18
N SER A 879 3.62 -29.26 11.77
CA SER A 879 2.33 -29.76 11.30
C SER A 879 1.57 -28.79 10.37
N ARG A 880 2.25 -27.84 9.72
CA ARG A 880 1.61 -26.75 8.97
C ARG A 880 1.53 -26.99 7.45
N ILE A 881 0.40 -26.55 6.91
CA ILE A 881 -0.01 -26.56 5.51
C ILE A 881 0.63 -25.33 4.83
N ASP A 882 1.20 -25.52 3.64
CA ASP A 882 1.73 -24.52 2.70
C ASP A 882 3.06 -23.82 3.02
N ARG A 883 4.18 -24.52 2.75
CA ARG A 883 5.47 -23.86 2.47
C ARG A 883 5.66 -23.74 0.96
N PHE A 884 5.94 -22.53 0.48
CA PHE A 884 6.49 -22.34 -0.86
C PHE A 884 7.86 -21.68 -0.80
N ARG A 885 8.72 -22.07 -1.74
CA ARG A 885 9.97 -21.41 -2.01
C ARG A 885 9.69 -20.24 -2.94
N LEU A 886 10.07 -19.06 -2.50
CA LEU A 886 10.13 -17.85 -3.31
C LEU A 886 11.53 -17.70 -3.87
N PHE A 887 11.62 -17.28 -5.13
CA PHE A 887 12.86 -16.88 -5.77
C PHE A 887 12.90 -15.36 -5.80
N VAL A 888 13.93 -14.77 -5.21
CA VAL A 888 14.06 -13.31 -5.06
C VAL A 888 15.34 -12.90 -5.76
N ASN A 889 15.23 -11.98 -6.71
CA ASN A 889 16.40 -11.43 -7.39
C ASN A 889 17.18 -10.55 -6.42
N ASP A 890 18.49 -10.80 -6.30
CA ASP A 890 19.41 -9.99 -5.47
C ASP A 890 20.25 -9.12 -6.42
N ASP A 891 19.71 -7.95 -6.79
CA ASP A 891 20.37 -7.05 -7.74
C ASP A 891 21.34 -6.10 -7.03
N GLY A 892 22.35 -6.66 -6.37
CA GLY A 892 23.42 -5.89 -5.73
C GLY A 892 23.10 -5.44 -4.30
N GLY A 893 22.37 -6.26 -3.54
CA GLY A 893 22.08 -6.04 -2.12
C GLY A 893 20.66 -5.57 -1.83
N GLU A 894 19.90 -5.17 -2.85
CA GLU A 894 18.46 -4.94 -2.74
C GLU A 894 17.70 -6.20 -3.16
N LEU A 895 16.96 -6.76 -2.20
CA LEU A 895 16.10 -7.91 -2.41
C LEU A 895 14.79 -7.45 -3.07
N ASP A 896 14.61 -7.79 -4.35
CA ASP A 896 13.34 -7.53 -5.03
C ASP A 896 12.43 -8.75 -4.94
N TRP A 897 11.56 -8.73 -3.93
CA TRP A 897 10.57 -9.78 -3.65
C TRP A 897 9.49 -9.90 -4.75
N GLY A 898 9.35 -8.89 -5.61
CA GLY A 898 8.46 -8.90 -6.76
C GLY A 898 9.09 -9.56 -8.01
N LEU A 899 10.42 -9.59 -8.08
CA LEU A 899 11.15 -10.19 -9.20
C LEU A 899 11.59 -11.63 -8.89
N GLY A 900 10.88 -12.56 -9.52
CA GLY A 900 11.27 -13.96 -9.56
C GLY A 900 12.63 -14.18 -10.27
N LYS A 901 13.19 -15.38 -10.11
CA LYS A 901 14.39 -15.82 -10.83
C LYS A 901 14.16 -15.77 -12.33
N VAL A 902 15.02 -15.06 -13.07
CA VAL A 902 15.00 -15.07 -14.54
C VAL A 902 15.14 -16.50 -15.06
N PHE A 903 14.14 -16.92 -15.83
CA PHE A 903 13.99 -18.31 -16.28
C PHE A 903 14.27 -18.44 -17.78
N ALA A 904 13.57 -17.68 -18.62
CA ALA A 904 13.75 -17.66 -20.07
C ALA A 904 13.21 -16.34 -20.68
N PRO A 905 13.67 -15.91 -21.86
CA PRO A 905 13.03 -14.84 -22.61
C PRO A 905 11.71 -15.34 -23.23
N VAL A 906 10.72 -14.46 -23.36
CA VAL A 906 9.42 -14.75 -24.00
C VAL A 906 9.61 -15.10 -25.48
N ASN A 907 10.52 -14.35 -26.13
CA ASN A 907 11.11 -14.71 -27.41
C ASN A 907 12.15 -15.79 -27.17
N ALA A 908 11.96 -17.01 -27.69
CA ALA A 908 12.94 -18.10 -27.56
C ALA A 908 14.23 -17.87 -28.38
N ASP A 909 14.92 -16.77 -28.10
CA ASP A 909 16.16 -16.37 -28.74
C ASP A 909 17.31 -17.25 -28.23
N THR A 910 17.92 -18.01 -29.14
CA THR A 910 19.05 -18.89 -28.81
C THR A 910 20.35 -18.13 -28.56
N GLU A 911 20.41 -16.83 -28.90
CA GLU A 911 21.54 -15.96 -28.53
C GLU A 911 21.38 -15.39 -27.11
N TRP A 912 20.21 -15.54 -26.49
CA TRP A 912 19.96 -15.07 -25.14
C TRP A 912 20.76 -15.84 -24.10
N VAL A 913 21.38 -15.07 -23.21
CA VAL A 913 22.15 -15.54 -22.07
C VAL A 913 21.80 -14.65 -20.88
N SER A 914 21.53 -15.26 -19.73
CA SER A 914 21.32 -14.56 -18.48
C SER A 914 22.30 -15.03 -17.41
N THR A 915 22.86 -14.07 -16.68
CA THR A 915 23.58 -14.28 -15.43
C THR A 915 22.90 -13.44 -14.38
N ALA A 916 22.28 -14.09 -13.40
CA ALA A 916 21.69 -13.40 -12.26
C ALA A 916 21.99 -14.23 -10.99
N PRO A 917 22.52 -13.61 -9.92
CA PRO A 917 22.36 -14.16 -8.60
C PRO A 917 20.88 -14.10 -8.23
N TYR A 918 20.44 -15.03 -7.39
CA TYR A 918 19.14 -14.92 -6.76
C TYR A 918 19.20 -15.72 -5.47
N ASP A 919 18.44 -15.26 -4.51
CA ASP A 919 18.25 -15.95 -3.27
C ASP A 919 16.94 -16.72 -3.27
N THR A 920 16.88 -17.73 -2.42
CA THR A 920 15.64 -18.47 -2.20
C THR A 920 15.18 -18.24 -0.78
N TYR A 921 13.89 -17.98 -0.62
CA TYR A 921 13.25 -17.74 0.67
C TYR A 921 12.14 -18.76 0.88
N ILE A 922 12.00 -19.30 2.09
CA ILE A 922 10.83 -20.08 2.48
C ILE A 922 9.79 -19.10 3.01
N CYS A 923 8.67 -19.03 2.30
CA CYS A 923 7.47 -18.37 2.77
C CYS A 923 6.56 -19.44 3.38
N ASN A 924 6.21 -19.28 4.65
CA ASN A 924 5.25 -20.12 5.36
C ASN A 924 3.82 -19.60 5.20
N SER A 925 3.65 -18.44 4.58
CA SER A 925 2.39 -17.77 4.31
C SER A 925 2.54 -16.87 3.09
N PHE A 926 1.44 -16.42 2.49
CA PHE A 926 1.49 -15.33 1.51
C PHE A 926 1.84 -13.98 2.15
N ASP A 927 1.65 -13.81 3.46
CA ASP A 927 2.09 -12.61 4.19
C ASP A 927 3.62 -12.53 4.22
N ASP A 928 4.32 -13.67 4.34
CA ASP A 928 5.77 -13.74 4.26
C ASP A 928 6.27 -13.20 2.90
N LEU A 929 5.53 -13.48 1.82
CA LEU A 929 5.77 -12.96 0.47
C LEU A 929 5.47 -11.44 0.41
N ASN A 930 4.27 -11.03 0.80
CA ASN A 930 3.82 -9.65 0.66
C ASN A 930 4.65 -8.67 1.51
N ASN A 931 5.10 -9.09 2.68
CA ASN A 931 5.89 -8.27 3.60
C ASN A 931 7.40 -8.43 3.40
N GLY A 932 7.85 -9.32 2.52
CA GLY A 932 9.25 -9.63 2.34
C GLY A 932 9.93 -10.20 3.60
N THR A 933 9.23 -11.05 4.33
CA THR A 933 9.67 -11.61 5.63
C THR A 933 9.95 -13.11 5.60
N GLY A 934 9.95 -13.72 4.41
CA GLY A 934 10.32 -15.13 4.24
C GLY A 934 11.72 -15.43 4.79
N LEU A 935 11.93 -16.63 5.32
CA LEU A 935 13.23 -17.03 5.85
C LEU A 935 14.17 -17.43 4.73
N LYS A 936 15.37 -16.85 4.68
CA LYS A 936 16.37 -17.22 3.68
C LYS A 936 16.66 -18.72 3.75
N TRP A 937 16.50 -19.41 2.63
CA TRP A 937 16.63 -20.87 2.52
C TRP A 937 18.03 -21.27 2.08
N GLN A 938 18.48 -20.75 0.94
CA GLN A 938 19.76 -21.07 0.31
C GLN A 938 20.28 -19.85 -0.46
N ASP A 939 21.56 -19.56 -0.25
CA ASP A 939 22.36 -18.68 -1.09
C ASP A 939 22.76 -19.44 -2.36
N ILE A 940 22.49 -18.87 -3.52
CA ILE A 940 22.89 -19.44 -4.80
C ILE A 940 23.75 -18.40 -5.53
N ASP A 941 25.07 -18.48 -5.28
CA ASP A 941 26.13 -17.52 -5.66
C ASP A 941 26.16 -17.06 -7.13
N SER A 942 25.53 -17.78 -8.05
CA SER A 942 25.21 -17.33 -9.41
C SER A 942 24.56 -18.46 -10.22
N ARG A 943 23.59 -18.11 -11.07
CA ARG A 943 23.17 -19.01 -12.17
C ARG A 943 23.40 -18.38 -13.52
N TYR A 944 23.85 -19.22 -14.44
CA TYR A 944 24.00 -18.90 -15.87
C TYR A 944 22.96 -19.69 -16.64
N ALA A 945 22.08 -19.02 -17.37
CA ALA A 945 21.01 -19.62 -18.17
C ALA A 945 21.13 -19.26 -19.65
N PHE A 946 20.85 -20.21 -20.54
CA PHE A 946 20.80 -19.99 -21.99
C PHE A 946 19.87 -21.00 -22.68
N LEU A 947 19.39 -20.64 -23.86
CA LEU A 947 18.49 -21.48 -24.67
C LEU A 947 19.22 -22.15 -25.84
N GLU A 948 18.80 -23.37 -26.16
CA GLU A 948 19.13 -24.07 -27.40
C GLU A 948 17.84 -24.49 -28.11
N ARG A 949 17.84 -24.58 -29.44
CA ARG A 949 16.69 -25.01 -30.23
C ARG A 949 17.12 -26.11 -31.19
N TYR A 950 16.38 -27.21 -31.21
CA TYR A 950 16.65 -28.39 -32.03
C TYR A 950 15.40 -28.79 -32.80
N GLY A 951 15.59 -29.33 -34.01
CA GLY A 951 14.49 -29.89 -34.82
C GLY A 951 15.00 -30.51 -36.11
N PRO A 952 14.61 -31.75 -36.47
CA PRO A 952 13.91 -32.74 -35.63
C PRO A 952 14.76 -33.21 -34.45
N PHE A 953 14.12 -33.70 -33.39
CA PHE A 953 14.78 -34.14 -32.15
C PHE A 953 14.28 -35.54 -31.73
N ASP A 954 15.19 -36.51 -31.79
CA ASP A 954 14.93 -37.88 -31.34
C ASP A 954 15.20 -37.99 -29.84
N VAL A 955 14.20 -38.38 -29.07
CA VAL A 955 14.35 -38.59 -27.63
C VAL A 955 14.69 -40.05 -27.36
N GLU A 956 15.94 -40.30 -27.00
CA GLU A 956 16.35 -41.60 -26.47
C GLU A 956 15.99 -41.69 -24.99
N PHE A 957 15.09 -42.62 -24.68
CA PHE A 957 14.73 -42.99 -23.32
C PHE A 957 15.48 -44.26 -22.94
N ASP A 958 16.06 -44.28 -21.74
CA ASP A 958 16.86 -45.41 -21.22
C ASP A 958 16.05 -46.69 -20.95
N GLY A 959 14.74 -46.66 -21.22
CA GLY A 959 13.79 -47.76 -21.06
C GLY A 959 12.36 -47.25 -20.91
N GLY A 960 11.37 -48.12 -21.13
CA GLY A 960 10.02 -47.91 -20.60
C GLY A 960 9.96 -48.39 -19.15
N CYS A 961 9.15 -47.75 -18.31
CA CYS A 961 8.85 -48.27 -16.99
C CYS A 961 7.90 -49.48 -17.14
N ASP A 962 8.03 -50.50 -16.30
CA ASP A 962 7.19 -51.71 -16.39
C ASP A 962 5.70 -51.33 -16.31
N GLY A 963 4.96 -51.63 -17.39
CA GLY A 963 3.54 -51.31 -17.54
C GLY A 963 3.21 -50.00 -18.28
N TRP A 964 4.21 -49.18 -18.61
CA TRP A 964 4.01 -47.85 -19.21
C TRP A 964 5.03 -47.57 -20.34
N PRO A 965 4.77 -48.09 -21.56
CA PRO A 965 5.65 -47.83 -22.70
C PRO A 965 5.64 -46.34 -23.06
N VAL A 966 6.79 -45.83 -23.52
CA VAL A 966 6.90 -44.47 -24.06
C VAL A 966 6.05 -44.34 -25.32
N ASP A 967 5.20 -43.32 -25.37
CA ASP A 967 4.39 -43.02 -26.56
C ASP A 967 5.25 -42.60 -27.74
N ASP A 968 4.90 -43.05 -28.95
CA ASP A 968 5.68 -42.77 -30.17
C ASP A 968 5.87 -41.27 -30.44
N VAL A 969 4.89 -40.45 -30.06
CA VAL A 969 4.95 -38.98 -30.18
C VAL A 969 6.07 -38.36 -29.34
N MET A 970 6.46 -39.01 -28.24
CA MET A 970 7.55 -38.56 -27.37
C MET A 970 8.92 -38.97 -27.89
N ARG A 971 8.99 -39.96 -28.79
CA ARG A 971 10.26 -40.48 -29.33
C ARG A 971 10.82 -39.59 -30.43
N ASN A 972 9.96 -38.93 -31.19
CA ASN A 972 10.36 -38.08 -32.31
C ASN A 972 9.58 -36.77 -32.20
N LEU A 973 10.25 -35.73 -31.73
CA LEU A 973 9.71 -34.38 -31.65
C LEU A 973 10.13 -33.63 -32.90
N ASP A 974 9.21 -32.87 -33.48
CA ASP A 974 9.55 -32.02 -34.63
C ASP A 974 10.50 -30.90 -34.22
N GLU A 975 10.35 -30.46 -32.96
CA GLU A 975 11.06 -29.32 -32.43
C GLU A 975 11.15 -29.36 -30.90
N VAL A 976 12.28 -28.93 -30.37
CA VAL A 976 12.54 -28.83 -28.93
C VAL A 976 13.29 -27.55 -28.61
N ILE A 977 12.84 -26.82 -27.59
CA ILE A 977 13.61 -25.78 -26.91
C ILE A 977 14.22 -26.38 -25.65
N VAL A 978 15.51 -26.17 -25.44
CA VAL A 978 16.25 -26.63 -24.27
C VAL A 978 16.74 -25.42 -23.49
N LEU A 979 16.24 -25.25 -22.27
CA LEU A 979 16.79 -24.30 -21.32
C LEU A 979 17.88 -24.99 -20.51
N ASN A 980 19.10 -24.50 -20.61
CA ASN A 980 20.23 -24.93 -19.81
C ASN A 980 20.43 -23.96 -18.64
N GLN A 981 20.39 -24.44 -17.41
CA GLN A 981 20.72 -23.68 -16.20
C GLN A 981 21.97 -24.27 -15.55
N LEU A 982 23.03 -23.47 -15.44
CA LEU A 982 24.28 -23.85 -14.78
C LEU A 982 24.32 -23.34 -13.34
N ARG A 983 24.84 -24.15 -12.41
CA ARG A 983 25.09 -23.83 -10.99
C ARG A 983 26.54 -24.15 -10.60
N ASP A 984 26.93 -23.73 -9.40
CA ASP A 984 28.18 -24.09 -8.73
C ASP A 984 29.42 -23.83 -9.59
N ASN A 985 29.59 -22.60 -10.10
CA ASN A 985 30.66 -22.26 -11.04
C ASN A 985 30.66 -23.15 -12.30
N GLN A 986 29.46 -23.43 -12.84
CA GLN A 986 29.26 -24.26 -14.03
C GLN A 986 29.67 -25.74 -13.85
N ASN A 987 29.63 -26.24 -12.62
CA ASN A 987 29.88 -27.66 -12.33
C ASN A 987 28.61 -28.49 -12.28
N VAL A 988 27.44 -27.86 -12.14
CA VAL A 988 26.13 -28.52 -12.21
C VAL A 988 25.31 -27.89 -13.32
N ARG A 989 24.54 -28.69 -14.06
CA ARG A 989 23.66 -28.26 -15.14
C ARG A 989 22.30 -28.93 -15.02
N GLU A 990 21.26 -28.14 -14.85
CA GLU A 990 19.87 -28.54 -15.02
C GLU A 990 19.42 -28.23 -16.45
N ARG A 991 18.72 -29.15 -17.10
CA ARG A 991 18.12 -28.89 -18.42
C ARG A 991 16.62 -29.15 -18.42
N TYR A 992 15.89 -28.23 -19.03
CA TYR A 992 14.45 -28.30 -19.24
C TYR A 992 14.18 -28.35 -20.72
N PHE A 993 13.47 -29.38 -21.18
CA PHE A 993 13.16 -29.58 -22.59
C PHE A 993 11.68 -29.32 -22.81
N TYR A 994 11.34 -28.45 -23.75
CA TYR A 994 9.97 -28.16 -24.16
C TYR A 994 9.78 -28.65 -25.59
N GLY A 995 8.81 -29.54 -25.79
CA GLY A 995 8.68 -30.30 -27.02
C GLY A 995 7.41 -29.99 -27.79
N ARG A 996 7.50 -30.06 -29.12
CA ARG A 996 6.36 -30.01 -30.04
C ARG A 996 6.40 -31.17 -31.03
N SER A 997 5.23 -31.71 -31.34
CA SER A 997 5.00 -32.64 -32.45
C SER A 997 3.75 -32.22 -33.21
N GLY A 998 3.89 -31.88 -34.48
CA GLY A 998 2.87 -31.21 -35.28
C GLY A 998 2.41 -29.91 -34.62
N ASP A 999 1.11 -29.72 -34.54
CA ASP A 999 0.51 -28.56 -33.85
C ASP A 999 0.35 -28.80 -32.34
N THR A 1000 0.83 -29.94 -31.81
CA THR A 1000 0.72 -30.29 -30.39
C THR A 1000 1.99 -29.88 -29.65
N TYR A 1001 1.87 -28.83 -28.84
CA TYR A 1001 2.84 -28.44 -27.83
C TYR A 1001 2.61 -29.27 -26.57
N LEU A 1002 3.66 -29.90 -26.08
CA LEU A 1002 3.57 -30.86 -24.99
C LEU A 1002 3.86 -30.22 -23.62
N GLY A 1003 4.43 -29.01 -23.58
CA GLY A 1003 4.98 -28.44 -22.36
C GLY A 1003 6.34 -29.04 -22.02
N LEU A 1004 6.64 -29.21 -20.73
CA LEU A 1004 7.90 -29.79 -20.23
C LEU A 1004 8.01 -31.30 -20.53
N VAL A 1005 8.81 -31.66 -21.54
CA VAL A 1005 9.01 -33.04 -22.02
C VAL A 1005 10.27 -33.73 -21.51
N ARG A 1006 11.21 -33.09 -20.79
CA ARG A 1006 12.26 -33.79 -20.03
C ARG A 1006 12.90 -32.84 -19.01
N TRP A 1007 13.25 -33.37 -17.85
CA TRP A 1007 14.13 -32.73 -16.87
C TRP A 1007 15.32 -33.66 -16.64
N ASP A 1008 16.53 -33.12 -16.72
CA ASP A 1008 17.73 -33.81 -16.27
C ASP A 1008 18.71 -32.89 -15.56
N GLU A 1009 19.50 -33.51 -14.70
CA GLU A 1009 20.55 -32.85 -13.94
C GLU A 1009 21.87 -33.56 -14.24
N HIS A 1010 22.91 -32.77 -14.50
CA HIS A 1010 24.25 -33.25 -14.76
C HIS A 1010 25.23 -32.57 -13.81
N HIS A 1011 26.26 -33.28 -13.39
CA HIS A 1011 27.45 -32.69 -12.81
C HIS A 1011 28.65 -32.90 -13.72
N LYS A 1012 29.70 -32.12 -13.50
CA LYS A 1012 30.92 -32.17 -14.30
C LYS A 1012 31.97 -33.04 -13.63
N GLU A 1013 32.28 -34.20 -14.21
CA GLU A 1013 33.40 -35.07 -13.80
C GLU A 1013 34.50 -35.04 -14.85
N ASP A 1014 35.72 -34.68 -14.47
CA ASP A 1014 36.87 -34.58 -15.38
C ASP A 1014 36.60 -33.75 -16.67
N GLY A 1015 35.76 -32.73 -16.54
CA GLY A 1015 35.37 -31.85 -17.65
C GLY A 1015 34.24 -32.39 -18.54
N GLN A 1016 33.72 -33.59 -18.28
CA GLN A 1016 32.59 -34.19 -18.98
C GLN A 1016 31.30 -34.04 -18.16
N TRP A 1017 30.18 -33.82 -18.83
CA TRP A 1017 28.87 -33.81 -18.18
C TRP A 1017 28.40 -35.24 -17.95
N VAL A 1018 28.17 -35.60 -16.69
CA VAL A 1018 27.67 -36.89 -16.25
C VAL A 1018 26.25 -36.67 -15.68
N PRO A 1019 25.23 -37.40 -16.16
CA PRO A 1019 23.88 -37.26 -15.64
C PRO A 1019 23.79 -37.83 -14.22
N VAL A 1020 23.20 -37.08 -13.30
CA VAL A 1020 22.90 -37.48 -11.92
C VAL A 1020 21.42 -37.62 -11.64
N ALA A 1021 20.57 -36.93 -12.39
CA ALA A 1021 19.13 -37.15 -12.38
C ALA A 1021 18.57 -37.15 -13.80
N ARG A 1022 17.56 -37.98 -14.04
CA ARG A 1022 16.90 -38.08 -15.35
C ARG A 1022 15.42 -38.41 -15.21
N ALA A 1023 14.59 -37.88 -16.10
CA ALA A 1023 13.24 -38.40 -16.32
C ALA A 1023 13.29 -39.62 -17.27
N VAL A 1024 12.83 -40.77 -16.82
CA VAL A 1024 12.67 -42.02 -17.58
C VAL A 1024 11.18 -42.32 -17.78
N SER A 1025 10.81 -42.84 -18.96
CA SER A 1025 9.43 -43.11 -19.39
C SER A 1025 8.49 -41.89 -19.43
N LYS A 1026 7.97 -41.58 -20.62
CA LYS A 1026 6.92 -40.58 -20.82
C LYS A 1026 5.79 -41.13 -21.66
N HIS A 1027 4.60 -41.15 -21.09
CA HIS A 1027 3.39 -41.50 -21.80
C HIS A 1027 2.32 -40.45 -21.48
N ILE A 1028 1.35 -40.33 -22.37
CA ILE A 1028 0.18 -39.49 -22.21
C ILE A 1028 -0.83 -40.31 -21.39
N GLY A 1029 -0.89 -40.01 -20.10
CA GLY A 1029 -1.79 -40.65 -19.15
C GLY A 1029 -3.18 -40.02 -19.18
N TYR A 1030 -4.17 -40.72 -18.63
CA TYR A 1030 -5.49 -40.18 -18.35
C TYR A 1030 -5.61 -39.91 -16.85
N MET A 1031 -6.04 -38.71 -16.46
CA MET A 1031 -6.44 -38.44 -15.08
C MET A 1031 -7.94 -38.68 -14.89
N VAL A 1032 -8.30 -39.40 -13.84
CA VAL A 1032 -9.68 -39.37 -13.32
C VAL A 1032 -9.80 -38.08 -12.50
N TYR A 1033 -10.49 -37.12 -13.09
CA TYR A 1033 -10.57 -35.70 -12.71
C TYR A 1033 -10.98 -35.46 -11.23
N MET A 1034 -10.18 -34.69 -10.48
CA MET A 1034 -10.60 -34.12 -9.17
C MET A 1034 -10.31 -32.61 -8.99
N GLY A 1035 -9.85 -31.87 -10.01
CA GLY A 1035 -9.72 -30.41 -9.93
C GLY A 1035 -8.98 -29.78 -11.12
N GLY A 1036 -9.66 -28.90 -11.86
CA GLY A 1036 -9.10 -28.14 -12.99
C GLY A 1036 -8.01 -27.13 -12.56
N PHE A 1037 -7.42 -26.43 -13.54
CA PHE A 1037 -6.54 -25.29 -13.23
C PHE A 1037 -7.33 -24.14 -12.59
N GLU A 1038 -8.66 -24.09 -12.76
CA GLU A 1038 -9.55 -23.09 -12.15
C GLU A 1038 -9.34 -22.97 -10.64
N GLY A 1039 -9.23 -24.09 -9.91
CA GLY A 1039 -8.98 -24.05 -8.46
C GLY A 1039 -7.59 -23.54 -8.06
N PHE A 1040 -6.61 -23.53 -8.98
CA PHE A 1040 -5.31 -22.90 -8.76
C PHE A 1040 -5.37 -21.40 -9.07
N PHE A 1041 -6.07 -21.03 -10.14
CA PHE A 1041 -6.31 -19.64 -10.50
C PHE A 1041 -7.09 -18.90 -9.41
N GLU A 1042 -8.19 -19.48 -8.92
CA GLU A 1042 -9.01 -18.93 -7.84
C GLU A 1042 -8.21 -18.76 -6.55
N ARG A 1043 -7.43 -19.77 -6.11
CA ARG A 1043 -6.56 -19.64 -4.93
C ARG A 1043 -5.48 -18.59 -5.09
N SER A 1044 -4.89 -18.47 -6.29
CA SER A 1044 -3.87 -17.44 -6.57
C SER A 1044 -4.42 -16.01 -6.59
N ILE A 1045 -5.75 -15.84 -6.58
CA ILE A 1045 -6.44 -14.55 -6.60
C ILE A 1045 -7.15 -14.26 -5.27
N ASN A 1046 -7.71 -15.28 -4.60
CA ASN A 1046 -8.71 -15.09 -3.53
C ASN A 1046 -8.33 -15.62 -2.13
N ASP A 1047 -7.16 -16.23 -1.88
CA ASP A 1047 -6.95 -16.92 -0.59
C ASP A 1047 -6.72 -15.95 0.61
N THR A 1048 -7.83 -15.49 1.19
CA THR A 1048 -8.06 -15.48 2.63
C THR A 1048 -8.73 -16.82 3.01
N PHE A 1049 -8.01 -17.64 3.79
CA PHE A 1049 -8.41 -18.87 4.49
C PHE A 1049 -9.79 -19.52 4.17
N THR A 1050 -9.79 -20.70 3.54
CA THR A 1050 -10.88 -21.69 3.70
C THR A 1050 -10.31 -23.02 4.19
N VAL A 1051 -10.64 -23.40 5.43
CA VAL A 1051 -10.30 -24.70 6.02
C VAL A 1051 -11.17 -25.78 5.39
N ASN A 1052 -10.57 -26.72 4.65
CA ASN A 1052 -11.17 -28.03 4.45
C ASN A 1052 -10.77 -28.93 5.62
N GLU A 1053 -11.72 -29.24 6.52
CA GLU A 1053 -11.51 -30.30 7.50
C GLU A 1053 -11.36 -31.65 6.78
N PRO A 1054 -10.45 -32.53 7.24
CA PRO A 1054 -10.33 -33.87 6.72
C PRO A 1054 -11.55 -34.71 7.09
N ASP A 1055 -12.12 -35.40 6.09
CA ASP A 1055 -13.13 -36.44 6.25
C ASP A 1055 -12.69 -37.49 7.29
N VAL A 1056 -13.14 -37.33 8.54
CA VAL A 1056 -13.15 -38.40 9.54
C VAL A 1056 -14.55 -38.53 10.07
N CYS A 1057 -15.32 -39.39 9.40
CA CYS A 1057 -16.57 -39.92 9.89
C CYS A 1057 -16.31 -40.72 11.19
N GLN A 1058 -16.45 -40.07 12.35
CA GLN A 1058 -16.77 -40.76 13.61
C GLN A 1058 -17.93 -40.08 14.32
N VAL A 1059 -19.02 -40.84 14.33
CA VAL A 1059 -20.29 -40.61 15.02
C VAL A 1059 -20.09 -40.16 16.47
N THR A 1060 -20.44 -38.91 16.78
CA THR A 1060 -21.19 -38.55 17.99
C THR A 1060 -21.88 -37.18 17.85
N GLY A 1061 -23.05 -37.20 17.21
CA GLY A 1061 -24.22 -36.42 17.64
C GLY A 1061 -24.18 -34.90 17.58
N ILE A 1062 -24.17 -34.31 16.37
CA ILE A 1062 -24.85 -33.04 16.06
C ILE A 1062 -25.43 -33.20 14.65
N ILE A 1063 -26.73 -32.91 14.48
CA ILE A 1063 -27.44 -32.98 13.19
C ILE A 1063 -26.96 -31.81 12.34
N ALA A 1064 -26.34 -32.08 11.18
CA ALA A 1064 -26.03 -31.05 10.19
C ALA A 1064 -27.35 -30.46 9.66
N SER A 1065 -27.56 -29.15 9.84
CA SER A 1065 -28.78 -28.47 9.41
C SER A 1065 -28.84 -28.42 7.88
N GLY A 1066 -29.53 -29.38 7.26
CA GLY A 1066 -29.74 -29.43 5.81
C GLY A 1066 -30.07 -30.83 5.29
N ASP A 1067 -29.56 -31.86 5.97
CA ASP A 1067 -29.89 -33.26 5.70
C ASP A 1067 -31.12 -33.66 6.53
N LEU A 1068 -32.29 -33.54 5.92
CA LEU A 1068 -33.58 -33.76 6.56
C LEU A 1068 -33.99 -35.23 6.54
N ASN A 1069 -33.44 -36.02 5.61
CA ASN A 1069 -33.73 -37.44 5.48
C ASN A 1069 -32.69 -38.35 6.19
N GLY A 1070 -31.57 -37.78 6.64
CA GLY A 1070 -30.51 -38.46 7.40
C GLY A 1070 -29.60 -39.34 6.54
N ASP A 1071 -29.47 -39.05 5.25
CA ASP A 1071 -28.64 -39.82 4.31
C ASP A 1071 -27.21 -39.29 4.14
N CYS A 1072 -26.84 -38.27 4.91
CA CYS A 1072 -25.57 -37.56 4.91
C CYS A 1072 -25.28 -36.81 3.59
N SER A 1073 -26.32 -36.47 2.82
CA SER A 1073 -26.23 -35.57 1.67
C SER A 1073 -27.41 -34.60 1.65
N VAL A 1074 -27.20 -33.37 1.16
CA VAL A 1074 -28.32 -32.44 0.91
C VAL A 1074 -28.74 -32.64 -0.54
N GLY A 1075 -29.81 -33.43 -0.74
CA GLY A 1075 -30.27 -33.88 -2.04
C GLY A 1075 -31.64 -33.34 -2.43
N VAL A 1076 -32.07 -33.73 -3.63
CA VAL A 1076 -33.43 -33.43 -4.14
C VAL A 1076 -34.51 -33.93 -3.18
N GLU A 1077 -34.23 -35.00 -2.43
CA GLU A 1077 -35.16 -35.61 -1.49
C GLU A 1077 -35.40 -34.74 -0.24
N ASP A 1078 -34.38 -34.03 0.26
CA ASP A 1078 -34.50 -33.05 1.35
C ASP A 1078 -35.31 -31.82 0.92
N PHE A 1079 -35.05 -31.31 -0.30
CA PHE A 1079 -35.84 -30.23 -0.88
C PHE A 1079 -37.31 -30.62 -1.11
N MET A 1080 -37.56 -31.89 -1.46
CA MET A 1080 -38.92 -32.41 -1.56
C MET A 1080 -39.61 -32.53 -0.20
N MET A 1081 -38.88 -32.82 0.89
CA MET A 1081 -39.43 -32.83 2.24
C MET A 1081 -39.78 -31.42 2.75
N ILE A 1082 -39.00 -30.40 2.38
CA ILE A 1082 -39.34 -28.99 2.64
C ILE A 1082 -40.60 -28.59 1.87
N ALA A 1083 -40.68 -28.94 0.58
CA ALA A 1083 -41.84 -28.64 -0.26
C ALA A 1083 -43.14 -29.34 0.21
N GLN A 1084 -43.05 -30.55 0.77
CA GLN A 1084 -44.21 -31.28 1.30
C GLN A 1084 -44.70 -30.74 2.66
N ASN A 1085 -43.82 -30.12 3.45
CA ASN A 1085 -44.19 -29.50 4.73
C ASN A 1085 -44.73 -28.07 4.60
N TRP A 1086 -44.51 -27.39 3.47
CA TRP A 1086 -45.07 -26.07 3.18
C TRP A 1086 -46.43 -26.06 2.45
N LEU A 1087 -46.90 -27.23 1.97
CA LEU A 1087 -48.18 -27.36 1.25
C LEU A 1087 -49.24 -28.19 2.00
N ASN A 1088 -49.19 -28.25 3.33
CA ASN A 1088 -50.28 -28.76 4.18
C ASN A 1088 -50.68 -27.78 5.29
#